data_AF-A0A428SNX6-F1
#
_entry.id   AF-A0A428SNX6-F1
#
_cell.length_a   1.000
_cell.length_b   1.000
_cell.length_c   1.000
_cell.angle_alpha   90.00
_cell.angle_beta   90.00
_cell.angle_gamma   90.00
#
_symmetry.space_group_name_H-M   'P 1'
#
loop_
_entity.id
_entity.type
_entity.pdbx_description
1 polymer ?
#
loop_
_entity_poly.entity_id
_entity_poly.type
_entity_poly.pdbx_seq_one_letter_code
_entity_poly.pdbx_strand_id
1 'polypeptide(L)'
;MSPFRFVALGATFLHLTSASVILRRDLTPPTSPQEGWNYIGCFVDSVAQRALNGAVHYDTTGLTAESCVAFCSDAGFAYAGMEYTAECFCGNTRPTNQASEADCSMPCSGDSSQPCGAGDRLTVFASSSATVTSSATISGSQTESSLTASETETETGTESSVTVSETESSLPSATGLPDGWAYRGCYIDPPGRAMAGAPGSPSSSMTPQRCIATCIENGFNVAGLEYSEECFCGNALNNAASKTSESECNMPCAGDSSQICGAGNRLSLYSDGDFPIWPIPVVKDEDLPGDWEYKGCVFDNANPYILEWLWEDAPNYDSSEMTIDFCLERCQRFGYSAAGVEYGRQCVCGDLLAVEARGDVWKDDSFCSMPCPGDRNYTCGAGNHISYYEWTGSSLNTFHYASGFTAGEYDFFSTAPIVPLISSVGINDKVVFVEKHGTSWDNTEGSFEFDYTTNTYRELALKTDVFCSASFTLPDKAGRMINIGGWSAESVYGIRFFTPDSPQGVDNGTNDWEEDYTQLRLFDPRWYPTAIVLSNGSLLAMGGESGSDAPIVPSCEVLPHPEGVTESTYLDYLERAENIGRTNSYPHLAILPSGDMFFAQFNESRIISQTDFQTIRQLPDMPGAVDNPLTGRNYPLQGTMMLMPQKAPYTAPLEVLVCGGTTAEPGNEALDNCVIIEPDTPGAKWTIERMPSKRVMPTMIALPDGRYLIVNGAKVGRGGFGLADDSNLNAVMYDPEQPLGQRMTVLANTTIARMYHSEGVLLSDGKVLISGSDPQDEGKHPQEYRLEYFVPDYLLSGATQPEFAIEDRDWAYGQSYTFTLTSTLTEGAANMRVSLMASIGSTHGITMGQRTMFPSFSCSGTTCTVEAPPNAFISPPSWYQMFVLDGPTPSHAIWVRIGGDPAHLGEWPDLPGFTTPGM
;
A
#
# COMPACT_ATOMS: atom_id res chain seq x y z
N MET A 1 -46.45 -2.40 42.83
CA MET A 1 -47.56 -3.35 43.03
C MET A 1 -47.45 -4.44 41.97
N SER A 2 -47.19 -5.67 42.43
CA SER A 2 -47.24 -7.00 41.80
C SER A 2 -46.81 -7.27 40.34
N PRO A 3 -46.30 -8.50 40.08
CA PRO A 3 -45.28 -8.79 39.09
C PRO A 3 -45.82 -9.63 37.92
N PHE A 4 -45.07 -9.71 36.82
CA PHE A 4 -45.30 -10.75 35.81
C PHE A 4 -44.03 -11.53 35.45
N ARG A 5 -44.28 -12.82 35.24
CA ARG A 5 -43.39 -13.97 35.32
C ARG A 5 -42.47 -14.10 34.11
N PHE A 6 -41.26 -14.60 34.38
CA PHE A 6 -40.39 -15.24 33.39
C PHE A 6 -41.04 -16.52 32.85
N VAL A 7 -41.10 -16.63 31.53
CA VAL A 7 -41.28 -17.90 30.80
C VAL A 7 -40.00 -18.12 30.02
N ALA A 8 -39.28 -19.19 30.36
CA ALA A 8 -38.17 -19.70 29.56
C ALA A 8 -38.74 -20.53 28.41
N LEU A 9 -38.52 -20.08 27.17
CA LEU A 9 -38.58 -20.90 25.98
C LEU A 9 -37.17 -21.00 25.41
N GLY A 10 -36.65 -22.23 25.37
CA GLY A 10 -35.41 -22.54 24.67
C GLY A 10 -35.61 -22.33 23.18
N ALA A 11 -34.81 -21.44 22.59
CA ALA A 11 -34.66 -21.31 21.16
C ALA A 11 -33.33 -21.96 20.77
N THR A 12 -33.44 -23.03 20.00
CA THR A 12 -32.36 -23.72 19.29
C THR A 12 -31.64 -22.71 18.39
N PHE A 13 -30.32 -22.59 18.56
CA PHE A 13 -29.47 -21.81 17.65
C PHE A 13 -29.48 -22.45 16.25
N LEU A 14 -30.19 -21.85 15.31
CA LEU A 14 -29.85 -21.98 13.89
C LEU A 14 -28.81 -20.89 13.58
N HIS A 15 -27.58 -21.31 13.31
CA HIS A 15 -26.60 -20.47 12.61
C HIS A 15 -27.10 -20.26 11.18
N LEU A 16 -27.53 -19.03 10.88
CA LEU A 16 -27.65 -18.53 9.51
C LEU A 16 -26.38 -17.75 9.19
N THR A 17 -25.36 -18.47 8.72
CA THR A 17 -24.29 -17.89 7.91
C THR A 17 -24.86 -17.63 6.52
N SER A 18 -25.32 -16.41 6.25
CA SER A 18 -25.47 -15.97 4.85
C SER A 18 -24.16 -15.34 4.43
N ALA A 19 -23.18 -16.21 4.14
CA ALA A 19 -22.19 -15.87 3.15
C ALA A 19 -22.95 -15.73 1.83
N SER A 20 -22.78 -14.62 1.12
CA SER A 20 -23.05 -14.58 -0.31
C SER A 20 -22.04 -15.52 -0.97
N VAL A 21 -22.35 -16.82 -0.96
CA VAL A 21 -21.69 -17.81 -1.80
C VAL A 21 -22.02 -17.39 -3.22
N ILE A 22 -21.04 -16.82 -3.92
CA ILE A 22 -21.04 -16.84 -5.37
C ILE A 22 -21.07 -18.32 -5.72
N LEU A 23 -22.26 -18.84 -6.04
CA LEU A 23 -22.44 -20.21 -6.54
C LEU A 23 -21.55 -20.33 -7.77
N ARG A 24 -20.45 -21.09 -7.62
CA ARG A 24 -19.65 -21.55 -8.77
C ARG A 24 -20.62 -22.14 -9.77
N ARG A 25 -20.50 -21.74 -11.03
CA ARG A 25 -21.24 -22.34 -12.14
C ARG A 25 -20.84 -23.81 -12.19
N ASP A 26 -21.73 -24.72 -11.78
CA ASP A 26 -21.48 -26.16 -11.86
C ASP A 26 -21.25 -26.51 -13.34
N LEU A 27 -20.02 -26.92 -13.68
CA LEU A 27 -19.68 -27.40 -15.01
C LEU A 27 -20.32 -28.79 -15.19
N THR A 28 -21.12 -28.96 -16.24
CA THR A 28 -21.81 -30.22 -16.51
C THR A 28 -21.33 -30.80 -17.83
N PRO A 29 -20.69 -31.97 -17.85
CA PRO A 29 -20.26 -32.59 -19.10
C PRO A 29 -21.47 -32.98 -19.95
N PRO A 30 -21.43 -32.78 -21.28
CA PRO A 30 -22.51 -33.24 -22.14
C PRO A 30 -22.55 -34.77 -22.11
N THR A 31 -23.72 -35.33 -21.79
CA THR A 31 -23.87 -36.78 -21.65
C THR A 31 -23.60 -37.53 -22.96
N SER A 32 -23.91 -36.91 -24.11
CA SER A 32 -23.63 -37.42 -25.45
C SER A 32 -23.31 -36.26 -26.40
N PRO A 33 -22.03 -35.86 -26.54
CA PRO A 33 -21.63 -34.74 -27.41
C PRO A 33 -21.74 -35.08 -28.91
N GLN A 34 -21.77 -36.36 -29.27
CA GLN A 34 -21.97 -36.82 -30.65
C GLN A 34 -22.72 -38.15 -30.64
N GLU A 35 -23.56 -38.42 -31.66
CA GLU A 35 -24.27 -39.69 -31.80
C GLU A 35 -23.26 -40.87 -31.78
N GLY A 36 -23.46 -41.79 -30.85
CA GLY A 36 -22.55 -42.93 -30.65
C GLY A 36 -21.39 -42.67 -29.70
N TRP A 37 -21.31 -41.52 -29.04
CA TRP A 37 -20.31 -41.20 -28.00
C TRP A 37 -20.98 -40.82 -26.68
N ASN A 38 -20.41 -41.27 -25.56
CA ASN A 38 -20.94 -41.00 -24.22
C ASN A 38 -19.83 -40.53 -23.28
N TYR A 39 -20.17 -39.61 -22.37
CA TYR A 39 -19.29 -39.24 -21.26
C TYR A 39 -19.06 -40.44 -20.33
N ILE A 40 -17.81 -40.68 -19.92
CA ILE A 40 -17.43 -41.82 -19.07
C ILE A 40 -16.70 -41.47 -17.77
N GLY A 41 -16.46 -40.17 -17.51
CA GLY A 41 -15.96 -39.67 -16.22
C GLY A 41 -14.70 -38.81 -16.32
N CYS A 42 -14.26 -38.31 -15.16
CA CYS A 42 -12.97 -37.65 -14.95
C CYS A 42 -11.87 -38.70 -14.68
N PHE A 43 -10.71 -38.58 -15.33
CA PHE A 43 -9.58 -39.52 -15.18
C PHE A 43 -8.27 -38.78 -14.93
N VAL A 44 -7.37 -39.42 -14.19
CA VAL A 44 -6.01 -38.91 -13.98
C VAL A 44 -5.21 -39.07 -15.27
N ASP A 45 -4.54 -37.99 -15.68
CA ASP A 45 -3.53 -38.01 -16.74
C ASP A 45 -2.13 -37.76 -16.16
N SER A 46 -1.10 -37.94 -16.98
CA SER A 46 0.27 -37.59 -16.62
C SER A 46 1.09 -37.28 -17.85
N VAL A 47 1.82 -36.17 -17.82
CA VAL A 47 2.81 -35.83 -18.85
C VAL A 47 3.89 -36.90 -19.04
N ALA A 48 4.19 -37.68 -17.98
CA ALA A 48 5.18 -38.77 -18.03
C ALA A 48 4.61 -40.06 -18.66
N GLN A 49 3.29 -40.24 -18.62
CA GLN A 49 2.61 -41.40 -19.20
C GLN A 49 1.14 -41.06 -19.49
N ARG A 50 0.87 -40.53 -20.69
CA ARG A 50 -0.47 -40.07 -21.08
C ARG A 50 -1.50 -41.20 -21.07
N ALA A 51 -2.64 -40.95 -20.44
CA ALA A 51 -3.77 -41.88 -20.33
C ALA A 51 -4.47 -42.10 -21.68
N LEU A 52 -4.47 -41.08 -22.55
CA LEU A 52 -4.87 -41.15 -23.95
C LEU A 52 -3.69 -40.71 -24.81
N ASN A 53 -3.04 -41.67 -25.46
CA ASN A 53 -1.75 -41.49 -26.15
C ASN A 53 -1.85 -41.57 -27.69
N GLY A 54 -3.02 -41.25 -28.24
CA GLY A 54 -3.29 -41.18 -29.67
C GLY A 54 -3.10 -39.78 -30.25
N ALA A 55 -3.98 -39.36 -31.15
CA ALA A 55 -3.94 -38.01 -31.72
C ALA A 55 -4.23 -36.93 -30.67
N VAL A 56 -3.65 -35.74 -30.85
CA VAL A 56 -3.85 -34.59 -29.96
C VAL A 56 -4.22 -33.36 -30.79
N HIS A 57 -5.10 -32.51 -30.26
CA HIS A 57 -5.50 -31.24 -30.84
C HIS A 57 -5.57 -30.17 -29.76
N TYR A 58 -5.12 -28.96 -30.08
CA TYR A 58 -5.15 -27.81 -29.18
C TYR A 58 -5.98 -26.70 -29.83
N ASP A 59 -6.95 -26.17 -29.09
CA ASP A 59 -7.73 -25.01 -29.50
C ASP A 59 -7.96 -24.09 -28.29
N THR A 60 -7.20 -23.00 -28.25
CA THR A 60 -7.21 -22.03 -27.15
C THR A 60 -8.45 -21.12 -27.16
N THR A 61 -9.30 -21.20 -28.17
CA THR A 61 -10.48 -20.31 -28.33
C THR A 61 -11.79 -21.03 -28.63
N GLY A 62 -11.76 -22.30 -29.04
CA GLY A 62 -12.92 -23.00 -29.58
C GLY A 62 -13.07 -24.47 -29.16
N LEU A 63 -12.32 -24.94 -28.16
CA LEU A 63 -12.44 -26.33 -27.72
C LEU A 63 -13.77 -26.58 -27.00
N THR A 64 -14.48 -27.64 -27.40
CA THR A 64 -15.72 -28.15 -26.79
C THR A 64 -15.66 -29.68 -26.75
N ALA A 65 -16.52 -30.32 -25.96
CA ALA A 65 -16.66 -31.78 -25.99
C ALA A 65 -17.02 -32.29 -27.39
N GLU A 66 -17.89 -31.55 -28.08
CA GLU A 66 -18.32 -31.83 -29.45
C GLU A 66 -17.15 -31.76 -30.44
N SER A 67 -16.32 -30.70 -30.37
CA SER A 67 -15.18 -30.55 -31.28
C SER A 67 -14.06 -31.55 -30.97
N CYS A 68 -13.82 -31.88 -29.70
CA CYS A 68 -12.84 -32.90 -29.32
C CYS A 68 -13.26 -34.31 -29.74
N VAL A 69 -14.53 -34.68 -29.51
CA VAL A 69 -15.07 -35.98 -29.94
C VAL A 69 -15.10 -36.11 -31.46
N ALA A 70 -15.48 -35.04 -32.18
CA ALA A 70 -15.44 -35.05 -33.64
C ALA A 70 -14.01 -35.26 -34.16
N PHE A 71 -13.03 -34.54 -33.61
CA PHE A 71 -11.62 -34.71 -33.96
C PHE A 71 -11.14 -36.15 -33.75
N CYS A 72 -11.41 -36.74 -32.58
CA CYS A 72 -10.99 -38.11 -32.28
C CYS A 72 -11.75 -39.16 -33.11
N SER A 73 -13.02 -38.91 -33.40
CA SER A 73 -13.84 -39.78 -34.25
C SER A 73 -13.34 -39.78 -35.70
N ASP A 74 -13.05 -38.61 -36.27
CA ASP A 74 -12.52 -38.48 -37.63
C ASP A 74 -11.12 -39.09 -37.76
N ALA A 75 -10.33 -39.04 -36.69
CA ALA A 75 -9.04 -39.71 -36.58
C ALA A 75 -9.12 -41.22 -36.28
N GLY A 76 -10.33 -41.78 -36.11
CA GLY A 76 -10.57 -43.22 -35.94
C GLY A 76 -10.29 -43.78 -34.54
N PHE A 77 -10.29 -42.93 -33.50
CA PHE A 77 -10.06 -43.34 -32.11
C PHE A 77 -11.35 -43.68 -31.36
N ALA A 78 -11.24 -44.56 -30.36
CA ALA A 78 -12.37 -45.02 -29.55
C ALA A 78 -12.65 -44.17 -28.29
N TYR A 79 -11.70 -43.33 -27.89
CA TYR A 79 -11.77 -42.45 -26.72
C TYR A 79 -11.28 -41.04 -27.06
N ALA A 80 -11.88 -40.04 -26.42
CA ALA A 80 -11.53 -38.63 -26.50
C ALA A 80 -11.51 -38.05 -25.08
N GLY A 81 -10.53 -37.23 -24.74
CA GLY A 81 -10.38 -36.65 -23.41
C GLY A 81 -9.91 -35.22 -23.49
N MET A 82 -10.52 -34.33 -22.72
CA MET A 82 -10.15 -32.91 -22.70
C MET A 82 -9.40 -32.57 -21.43
N GLU A 83 -8.33 -31.80 -21.56
CA GLU A 83 -7.47 -31.32 -20.47
C GLU A 83 -7.24 -29.81 -20.58
N TYR A 84 -6.95 -29.19 -19.44
CA TYR A 84 -6.39 -27.84 -19.35
C TYR A 84 -7.07 -26.77 -20.23
N THR A 85 -8.41 -26.73 -20.23
CA THR A 85 -9.25 -25.75 -20.95
C THR A 85 -9.24 -25.85 -22.48
N ALA A 86 -8.14 -26.25 -23.10
CA ALA A 86 -7.89 -26.09 -24.53
C ALA A 86 -7.25 -27.30 -25.21
N GLU A 87 -7.04 -28.40 -24.50
CA GLU A 87 -6.34 -29.59 -25.01
C GLU A 87 -7.30 -30.76 -25.21
N CYS A 88 -7.17 -31.45 -26.33
CA CYS A 88 -7.95 -32.64 -26.69
C CYS A 88 -7.02 -33.81 -27.02
N PHE A 89 -7.18 -34.91 -26.31
CA PHE A 89 -6.38 -36.14 -26.43
C PHE A 89 -7.26 -37.30 -26.88
N CYS A 90 -6.80 -38.08 -27.84
CA CYS A 90 -7.50 -39.25 -28.35
C CYS A 90 -6.81 -40.55 -27.93
N GLY A 91 -7.52 -41.67 -27.92
CA GLY A 91 -6.90 -42.96 -27.64
C GLY A 91 -7.78 -44.15 -28.02
N ASN A 92 -7.18 -45.34 -28.08
CA ASN A 92 -7.90 -46.59 -28.31
C ASN A 92 -7.99 -47.47 -27.05
N THR A 93 -7.32 -47.07 -25.98
CA THR A 93 -7.32 -47.74 -24.67
C THR A 93 -8.08 -46.88 -23.68
N ARG A 94 -8.96 -47.50 -22.89
CA ARG A 94 -9.72 -46.79 -21.85
C ARG A 94 -8.78 -46.38 -20.71
N PRO A 95 -8.78 -45.11 -20.28
CA PRO A 95 -8.14 -44.71 -19.03
C PRO A 95 -8.71 -45.50 -17.83
N THR A 96 -7.85 -45.98 -16.93
CA THR A 96 -8.25 -46.82 -15.80
C THR A 96 -8.26 -46.10 -14.45
N ASN A 97 -7.55 -44.99 -14.33
CA ASN A 97 -7.42 -44.24 -13.08
C ASN A 97 -8.47 -43.14 -13.00
N GLN A 98 -9.66 -43.48 -12.50
CA GLN A 98 -10.77 -42.52 -12.38
C GLN A 98 -10.52 -41.54 -11.22
N ALA A 99 -10.67 -40.24 -11.47
CA ALA A 99 -10.55 -39.16 -10.51
C ALA A 99 -11.94 -38.73 -9.99
N SER A 100 -11.98 -37.80 -9.03
CA SER A 100 -13.23 -37.16 -8.63
C SER A 100 -13.77 -36.29 -9.76
N GLU A 101 -15.09 -36.27 -9.97
CA GLU A 101 -15.73 -35.39 -10.96
C GLU A 101 -15.40 -33.91 -10.69
N ALA A 102 -15.20 -33.53 -9.43
CA ALA A 102 -14.81 -32.18 -9.02
C ALA A 102 -13.38 -31.80 -9.43
N ASP A 103 -12.52 -32.77 -9.78
CA ASP A 103 -11.14 -32.50 -10.18
C ASP A 103 -11.06 -32.01 -11.63
N CYS A 104 -12.02 -32.39 -12.49
CA CYS A 104 -12.15 -31.91 -13.86
C CYS A 104 -12.93 -30.58 -13.89
N SER A 105 -12.38 -29.54 -13.26
CA SER A 105 -13.08 -28.29 -12.93
C SER A 105 -12.74 -27.09 -13.82
N MET A 106 -11.88 -27.25 -14.83
CA MET A 106 -11.60 -26.17 -15.78
C MET A 106 -12.69 -26.07 -16.85
N PRO A 107 -13.19 -24.87 -17.15
CA PRO A 107 -14.14 -24.67 -18.25
C PRO A 107 -13.46 -24.87 -19.61
N CYS A 108 -14.21 -25.34 -20.62
CA CYS A 108 -13.70 -25.41 -21.99
C CYS A 108 -13.56 -24.02 -22.64
N SER A 109 -12.53 -23.83 -23.48
CA SER A 109 -12.25 -22.56 -24.17
C SER A 109 -13.36 -22.14 -25.15
N GLY A 110 -14.05 -23.11 -25.75
CA GLY A 110 -15.19 -22.91 -26.65
C GLY A 110 -16.57 -22.98 -25.99
N ASP A 111 -16.67 -23.53 -24.77
CA ASP A 111 -17.92 -23.54 -23.98
C ASP A 111 -17.64 -23.58 -22.48
N SER A 112 -17.73 -22.42 -21.84
CA SER A 112 -17.51 -22.24 -20.39
C SER A 112 -18.51 -22.96 -19.48
N SER A 113 -19.51 -23.66 -20.02
CA SER A 113 -20.44 -24.50 -19.24
C SER A 113 -20.04 -25.98 -19.17
N GLN A 114 -19.06 -26.39 -19.97
CA GLN A 114 -18.55 -27.76 -20.03
C GLN A 114 -17.21 -27.87 -19.29
N PRO A 115 -16.95 -28.99 -18.58
CA PRO A 115 -15.64 -29.28 -18.03
C PRO A 115 -14.67 -29.75 -19.12
N CYS A 116 -13.50 -29.13 -19.20
CA CYS A 116 -12.34 -29.51 -20.02
C CYS A 116 -11.18 -29.92 -19.12
N GLY A 117 -11.45 -30.83 -18.19
CA GLY A 117 -10.42 -31.41 -17.34
C GLY A 117 -9.85 -30.42 -16.32
N ALA A 118 -8.58 -30.59 -15.98
CA ALA A 118 -7.72 -29.70 -15.20
C ALA A 118 -6.26 -30.18 -15.38
N GLY A 119 -5.28 -29.61 -14.68
CA GLY A 119 -3.91 -30.14 -14.73
C GLY A 119 -3.85 -31.61 -14.30
N ASP A 120 -3.32 -32.49 -15.15
CA ASP A 120 -3.27 -33.94 -14.99
C ASP A 120 -4.67 -34.58 -14.81
N ARG A 121 -5.72 -34.01 -15.41
CA ARG A 121 -7.11 -34.49 -15.31
C ARG A 121 -7.83 -34.42 -16.65
N LEU A 122 -8.28 -35.55 -17.17
CA LEU A 122 -9.03 -35.67 -18.42
C LEU A 122 -10.53 -35.83 -18.19
N THR A 123 -11.33 -35.00 -18.86
CA THR A 123 -12.77 -35.24 -19.05
C THR A 123 -12.97 -36.17 -20.25
N VAL A 124 -13.34 -37.44 -20.03
CA VAL A 124 -13.24 -38.49 -21.07
C VAL A 124 -14.60 -38.95 -21.61
N PHE A 125 -14.66 -39.15 -22.93
CA PHE A 125 -15.77 -39.70 -23.69
C PHE A 125 -15.34 -40.99 -24.41
N ALA A 126 -16.28 -41.92 -24.59
CA ALA A 126 -16.05 -43.18 -25.26
C ALA A 126 -17.05 -43.43 -26.39
N SER A 127 -16.56 -44.01 -27.48
CA SER A 127 -17.39 -44.51 -28.58
C SER A 127 -18.15 -45.77 -28.17
N SER A 128 -19.38 -45.90 -28.66
CA SER A 128 -20.23 -47.10 -28.53
C SER A 128 -19.62 -48.36 -29.15
N SER A 129 -18.58 -48.19 -29.96
CA SER A 129 -17.84 -49.25 -30.66
C SER A 129 -16.66 -49.79 -29.84
N ALA A 130 -16.35 -49.22 -28.67
CA ALA A 130 -15.20 -49.57 -27.85
C ALA A 130 -15.39 -50.93 -27.15
N THR A 131 -15.00 -52.04 -27.80
CA THR A 131 -14.99 -53.37 -27.18
C THR A 131 -13.79 -53.57 -26.25
N VAL A 132 -14.08 -53.90 -24.99
CA VAL A 132 -13.15 -54.23 -23.91
C VAL A 132 -12.29 -55.44 -24.29
N THR A 133 -10.97 -55.28 -24.36
CA THR A 133 -10.01 -56.40 -24.38
C THR A 133 -9.32 -56.45 -23.02
N SER A 134 -9.77 -57.34 -22.14
CA SER A 134 -9.11 -57.63 -20.85
C SER A 134 -7.97 -58.62 -21.02
N SER A 135 -6.90 -58.36 -20.27
CA SER A 135 -5.63 -59.09 -20.14
C SER A 135 -5.75 -60.58 -19.82
N ALA A 136 -4.78 -61.36 -20.28
CA ALA A 136 -4.46 -62.68 -19.73
C ALA A 136 -3.02 -62.72 -19.20
N THR A 137 -2.92 -62.99 -17.90
CA THR A 137 -1.75 -63.25 -17.07
C THR A 137 -1.06 -64.57 -17.41
N ILE A 138 0.28 -64.61 -17.40
CA ILE A 138 1.04 -65.82 -17.04
C ILE A 138 2.17 -65.43 -16.08
N SER A 139 2.28 -66.25 -15.03
CA SER A 139 3.04 -66.10 -13.80
C SER A 139 4.36 -66.86 -13.83
N GLY A 140 5.39 -66.27 -13.20
CA GLY A 140 6.52 -66.94 -12.53
C GLY A 140 7.76 -67.20 -13.40
N SER A 141 8.98 -67.22 -12.87
CA SER A 141 9.53 -66.95 -11.53
C SER A 141 11.06 -67.14 -11.63
N GLN A 142 11.80 -66.60 -10.64
CA GLN A 142 13.16 -66.98 -10.21
C GLN A 142 14.34 -66.47 -11.08
N THR A 143 15.47 -66.00 -10.56
CA THR A 143 15.97 -65.69 -9.20
C THR A 143 17.33 -64.98 -9.34
N GLU A 144 17.66 -64.19 -8.31
CA GLU A 144 18.98 -63.96 -7.69
C GLU A 144 20.12 -63.35 -8.53
N SER A 145 20.62 -62.14 -8.18
CA SER A 145 21.59 -61.83 -7.09
C SER A 145 22.98 -62.43 -7.39
N SER A 146 24.14 -61.79 -7.23
CA SER A 146 24.56 -60.62 -6.47
C SER A 146 26.02 -60.29 -6.83
N LEU A 147 26.38 -58.99 -6.80
CA LEU A 147 27.53 -58.37 -6.12
C LEU A 147 29.02 -58.60 -6.55
N THR A 148 29.69 -57.43 -6.61
CA THR A 148 31.04 -57.05 -6.10
C THR A 148 32.30 -57.52 -6.88
N ALA A 149 33.11 -56.58 -7.42
CA ALA A 149 34.23 -55.81 -6.79
C ALA A 149 35.45 -56.71 -6.47
N SER A 150 36.73 -56.39 -6.66
CA SER A 150 37.52 -55.17 -6.88
C SER A 150 38.95 -55.62 -7.30
N GLU A 151 39.79 -54.66 -7.73
CA GLU A 151 41.28 -54.66 -7.71
C GLU A 151 42.05 -55.60 -8.67
N THR A 152 43.25 -55.28 -9.21
CA THR A 152 44.41 -54.56 -8.63
C THR A 152 45.39 -54.09 -9.74
N GLU A 153 45.92 -52.87 -9.56
CA GLU A 153 47.28 -52.29 -9.76
C GLU A 153 48.31 -52.65 -10.86
N THR A 154 48.89 -51.56 -11.44
CA THR A 154 50.33 -51.22 -11.72
C THR A 154 51.15 -52.05 -12.74
N GLU A 155 52.14 -51.56 -13.51
CA GLU A 155 52.87 -50.29 -13.66
C GLU A 155 53.72 -50.32 -14.97
N THR A 156 54.13 -49.13 -15.44
CA THR A 156 55.36 -48.72 -16.19
C THR A 156 55.76 -49.27 -17.58
N GLY A 157 56.19 -48.34 -18.47
CA GLY A 157 57.28 -48.60 -19.44
C GLY A 157 57.19 -48.03 -20.88
N THR A 158 57.46 -46.72 -21.04
CA THR A 158 58.33 -46.05 -22.05
C THR A 158 58.17 -46.24 -23.59
N GLU A 159 57.98 -45.09 -24.26
CA GLU A 159 58.38 -44.62 -25.61
C GLU A 159 58.61 -45.61 -26.79
N SER A 160 57.79 -45.47 -27.85
CA SER A 160 58.29 -45.08 -29.17
C SER A 160 57.18 -44.80 -30.18
N SER A 161 57.44 -43.73 -30.94
CA SER A 161 56.71 -43.17 -32.09
C SER A 161 56.32 -44.20 -33.15
N VAL A 162 55.03 -44.24 -33.49
CA VAL A 162 54.54 -44.62 -34.81
C VAL A 162 53.35 -43.73 -35.18
N THR A 163 53.56 -42.86 -36.15
CA THR A 163 52.54 -42.08 -36.84
C THR A 163 51.59 -43.00 -37.61
N VAL A 164 50.31 -43.00 -37.25
CA VAL A 164 49.23 -43.56 -38.07
C VAL A 164 48.10 -42.53 -38.13
N SER A 165 47.78 -42.12 -39.35
CA SER A 165 46.77 -41.13 -39.72
C SER A 165 45.44 -41.34 -39.03
N GLU A 166 44.97 -40.28 -38.37
CA GLU A 166 43.57 -40.06 -38.03
C GLU A 166 42.76 -39.96 -39.33
N THR A 167 41.88 -40.94 -39.56
CA THR A 167 40.70 -40.73 -40.37
C THR A 167 39.64 -40.14 -39.45
N GLU A 168 39.46 -38.82 -39.53
CA GLU A 168 38.27 -38.14 -39.04
C GLU A 168 37.04 -38.79 -39.67
N SER A 169 36.32 -39.59 -38.88
CA SER A 169 34.94 -39.96 -39.18
C SER A 169 34.10 -38.71 -38.88
N SER A 170 34.00 -37.82 -39.87
CA SER A 170 33.05 -36.70 -39.82
C SER A 170 31.64 -37.27 -39.71
N LEU A 171 31.01 -37.04 -38.55
CA LEU A 171 29.55 -37.18 -38.43
C LEU A 171 28.91 -36.31 -39.51
N PRO A 172 27.85 -36.78 -40.19
CA PRO A 172 27.21 -36.00 -41.23
C PRO A 172 26.63 -34.73 -40.63
N SER A 173 27.24 -33.60 -40.99
CA SER A 173 26.83 -32.28 -40.53
C SER A 173 25.68 -31.78 -41.41
N ALA A 174 24.63 -31.23 -40.81
CA ALA A 174 23.50 -30.68 -41.54
C ALA A 174 23.97 -29.61 -42.53
N THR A 175 23.58 -29.74 -43.81
CA THR A 175 23.89 -28.78 -44.87
C THR A 175 22.66 -27.91 -45.18
N GLY A 176 22.86 -26.66 -45.59
CA GLY A 176 21.75 -25.75 -45.90
C GLY A 176 21.00 -25.23 -44.67
N LEU A 177 21.70 -25.00 -43.56
CA LEU A 177 21.15 -24.27 -42.42
C LEU A 177 20.82 -22.81 -42.81
N PRO A 178 19.82 -22.18 -42.17
CA PRO A 178 19.56 -20.75 -42.35
C PRO A 178 20.80 -19.88 -42.10
N ASP A 179 20.92 -18.77 -42.82
CA ASP A 179 22.08 -17.87 -42.71
C ASP A 179 22.30 -17.44 -41.24
N GLY A 180 23.54 -17.61 -40.76
CA GLY A 180 23.93 -17.32 -39.37
C GLY A 180 23.91 -18.51 -38.42
N TRP A 181 23.09 -19.53 -38.67
CA TRP A 181 22.97 -20.70 -37.80
C TRP A 181 24.07 -21.74 -38.04
N ALA A 182 24.62 -22.28 -36.96
CA ALA A 182 25.62 -23.34 -37.01
C ALA A 182 25.41 -24.38 -35.91
N TYR A 183 25.92 -25.60 -36.14
CA TYR A 183 26.00 -26.64 -35.12
C TYR A 183 26.99 -26.24 -34.01
N ARG A 184 26.57 -26.41 -32.75
CA ARG A 184 27.30 -25.98 -31.54
C ARG A 184 27.83 -27.17 -30.72
N GLY A 185 27.34 -28.37 -30.99
CA GLY A 185 27.87 -29.62 -30.43
C GLY A 185 26.78 -30.52 -29.85
N CYS A 186 27.22 -31.67 -29.35
CA CYS A 186 26.37 -32.59 -28.60
C CYS A 186 26.35 -32.24 -27.11
N TYR A 187 25.18 -32.01 -26.53
CA TYR A 187 25.01 -31.68 -25.12
C TYR A 187 24.20 -32.74 -24.40
N ILE A 188 24.48 -32.94 -23.11
CA ILE A 188 23.65 -33.75 -22.22
C ILE A 188 22.38 -32.97 -21.91
N ASP A 189 21.23 -33.61 -22.10
CA ASP A 189 19.96 -33.12 -21.59
C ASP A 189 19.76 -33.65 -20.15
N PRO A 190 19.95 -32.83 -19.10
CA PRO A 190 19.91 -33.28 -17.72
C PRO A 190 18.48 -33.52 -17.21
N PRO A 191 18.30 -34.17 -16.04
CA PRO A 191 17.04 -34.13 -15.32
C PRO A 191 16.58 -32.67 -15.13
N GLY A 192 15.31 -32.37 -15.47
CA GLY A 192 14.78 -30.99 -15.49
C GLY A 192 14.87 -30.27 -16.84
N ARG A 193 15.47 -30.92 -17.86
CA ARG A 193 15.63 -30.45 -19.25
C ARG A 193 16.58 -29.26 -19.42
N ALA A 194 17.39 -29.28 -20.48
CA ALA A 194 18.22 -28.15 -20.88
C ALA A 194 17.40 -27.07 -21.60
N MET A 195 16.37 -27.47 -22.34
CA MET A 195 15.56 -26.60 -23.20
C MET A 195 14.07 -27.02 -23.20
N ALA A 196 13.18 -26.08 -23.50
CA ALA A 196 11.75 -26.34 -23.62
C ALA A 196 11.39 -26.84 -25.03
N GLY A 197 10.38 -27.71 -25.12
CA GLY A 197 9.93 -28.29 -26.39
C GLY A 197 9.40 -27.24 -27.35
N ALA A 198 9.73 -27.38 -28.64
CA ALA A 198 9.21 -26.54 -29.70
C ALA A 198 7.73 -26.89 -30.00
N PRO A 199 6.90 -25.92 -30.42
CA PRO A 199 5.54 -26.20 -30.88
C PRO A 199 5.52 -27.23 -32.02
N GLY A 200 4.71 -28.28 -31.89
CA GLY A 200 4.60 -29.35 -32.89
C GLY A 200 5.74 -30.39 -32.86
N SER A 201 6.53 -30.42 -31.79
CA SER A 201 7.44 -31.51 -31.43
C SER A 201 6.73 -32.56 -30.58
N PRO A 202 6.98 -33.88 -30.77
CA PRO A 202 7.82 -34.49 -31.80
C PRO A 202 7.17 -34.48 -33.20
N SER A 203 7.98 -34.61 -34.26
CA SER A 203 7.49 -34.74 -35.64
C SER A 203 8.25 -35.78 -36.45
N SER A 204 7.54 -36.63 -37.20
CA SER A 204 8.12 -37.61 -38.12
C SER A 204 8.86 -37.02 -39.32
N SER A 205 8.70 -35.71 -39.55
CA SER A 205 9.42 -34.94 -40.58
C SER A 205 10.56 -34.10 -40.00
N MET A 206 11.02 -34.40 -38.77
CA MET A 206 12.01 -33.58 -38.09
C MET A 206 13.36 -33.59 -38.80
N THR A 207 13.92 -32.40 -39.01
CA THR A 207 15.30 -32.17 -39.45
C THR A 207 15.85 -30.96 -38.69
N PRO A 208 17.18 -30.76 -38.62
CA PRO A 208 17.76 -29.56 -38.02
C PRO A 208 17.24 -28.28 -38.65
N GLN A 209 17.08 -28.22 -39.98
CA GLN A 209 16.55 -27.05 -40.68
C GLN A 209 15.11 -26.75 -40.28
N ARG A 210 14.27 -27.79 -40.12
CA ARG A 210 12.89 -27.65 -39.67
C ARG A 210 12.83 -27.13 -38.23
N CYS A 211 13.62 -27.74 -37.34
CA CYS A 211 13.66 -27.33 -35.94
C CYS A 211 14.15 -25.87 -35.79
N ILE A 212 15.24 -25.52 -36.48
CA ILE A 212 15.77 -24.15 -36.51
C ILE A 212 14.72 -23.18 -37.06
N ALA A 213 14.04 -23.52 -38.17
CA ALA A 213 13.00 -22.66 -38.73
C ALA A 213 11.85 -22.42 -37.73
N THR A 214 11.42 -23.47 -37.02
CA THR A 214 10.44 -23.35 -35.94
C THR A 214 10.95 -22.46 -34.81
N CYS A 215 12.20 -22.61 -34.38
CA CYS A 215 12.77 -21.76 -33.33
C CYS A 215 12.89 -20.30 -33.76
N ILE A 216 13.31 -20.03 -35.00
CA ILE A 216 13.35 -18.67 -35.56
C ILE A 216 11.95 -18.05 -35.59
N GLU A 217 10.94 -18.80 -36.06
CA GLU A 217 9.54 -18.32 -36.13
C GLU A 217 9.00 -17.95 -34.75
N ASN A 218 9.47 -18.62 -33.70
CA ASN A 218 9.10 -18.37 -32.30
C ASN A 218 10.07 -17.39 -31.59
N GLY A 219 10.99 -16.74 -32.31
CA GLY A 219 11.88 -15.73 -31.77
C GLY A 219 13.05 -16.26 -30.91
N PHE A 220 13.42 -17.53 -31.09
CA PHE A 220 14.51 -18.19 -30.37
C PHE A 220 15.79 -18.29 -31.21
N ASN A 221 16.94 -18.21 -30.54
CA ASN A 221 18.25 -18.22 -31.17
C ASN A 221 19.07 -19.50 -30.89
N VAL A 222 18.48 -20.47 -30.18
CA VAL A 222 19.02 -21.81 -29.91
C VAL A 222 17.97 -22.87 -30.25
N ALA A 223 18.40 -23.91 -30.98
CA ALA A 223 17.59 -25.06 -31.37
C ALA A 223 18.30 -26.36 -30.97
N GLY A 224 17.64 -27.21 -30.20
CA GLY A 224 18.15 -28.51 -29.78
C GLY A 224 17.29 -29.63 -30.37
N LEU A 225 17.91 -30.66 -30.92
CA LEU A 225 17.21 -31.84 -31.43
C LEU A 225 17.52 -33.05 -30.57
N GLU A 226 16.49 -33.79 -30.18
CA GLU A 226 16.59 -35.00 -29.36
C GLU A 226 15.77 -36.14 -29.96
N TYR A 227 16.18 -37.37 -29.66
CA TYR A 227 15.38 -38.57 -29.90
C TYR A 227 14.80 -38.71 -31.33
N SER A 228 15.55 -38.29 -32.35
CA SER A 228 15.21 -38.35 -33.79
C SER A 228 14.08 -37.43 -34.27
N GLU A 229 13.07 -37.18 -33.44
CA GLU A 229 11.81 -36.51 -33.79
C GLU A 229 11.55 -35.24 -33.01
N GLU A 230 12.25 -35.02 -31.89
CA GLU A 230 11.98 -33.91 -30.98
C GLU A 230 12.81 -32.68 -31.32
N CYS A 231 12.20 -31.53 -31.16
CA CYS A 231 12.80 -30.21 -31.30
C CYS A 231 12.53 -29.40 -30.04
N PHE A 232 13.55 -28.67 -29.60
CA PHE A 232 13.56 -27.80 -28.44
C PHE A 232 14.06 -26.42 -28.84
N CYS A 233 13.39 -25.37 -28.37
CA CYS A 233 13.76 -23.99 -28.67
C CYS A 233 14.06 -23.22 -27.39
N GLY A 234 15.01 -22.30 -27.47
CA GLY A 234 15.38 -21.44 -26.35
C GLY A 234 16.36 -20.37 -26.75
N ASN A 235 16.75 -19.54 -25.77
CA ASN A 235 17.83 -18.57 -25.93
C ASN A 235 19.06 -18.88 -25.06
N ALA A 236 19.03 -20.03 -24.38
CA ALA A 236 20.01 -20.48 -23.40
C ALA A 236 19.84 -21.98 -23.15
N LEU A 237 20.82 -22.59 -22.49
CA LEU A 237 20.66 -23.92 -21.88
C LEU A 237 20.47 -23.78 -20.36
N ASN A 238 19.67 -24.67 -19.78
CA ASN A 238 19.40 -24.71 -18.34
C ASN A 238 20.08 -25.91 -17.66
N ASN A 239 20.03 -25.94 -16.33
CA ASN A 239 20.40 -27.10 -15.51
C ASN A 239 21.84 -27.59 -15.73
N ALA A 240 22.77 -26.63 -15.92
CA ALA A 240 24.19 -26.87 -16.17
C ALA A 240 24.47 -27.85 -17.33
N ALA A 241 23.64 -27.79 -18.39
CA ALA A 241 23.80 -28.62 -19.57
C ALA A 241 25.24 -28.56 -20.10
N SER A 242 25.90 -29.70 -20.14
CA SER A 242 27.31 -29.81 -20.46
C SER A 242 27.52 -30.48 -21.81
N LYS A 243 28.55 -30.03 -22.52
CA LYS A 243 28.97 -30.62 -23.79
C LYS A 243 29.55 -32.02 -23.55
N THR A 244 29.20 -32.97 -24.40
CA THR A 244 29.69 -34.36 -24.36
C THR A 244 30.33 -34.75 -25.70
N SER A 245 30.77 -36.00 -25.83
CA SER A 245 31.31 -36.54 -27.08
C SER A 245 30.26 -36.48 -28.20
N GLU A 246 30.68 -36.01 -29.38
CA GLU A 246 29.81 -35.94 -30.57
C GLU A 246 29.23 -37.31 -30.96
N SER A 247 29.92 -38.41 -30.62
CA SER A 247 29.44 -39.77 -30.87
C SER A 247 28.22 -40.17 -30.03
N GLU A 248 27.87 -39.40 -29.00
CA GLU A 248 26.70 -39.65 -28.15
C GLU A 248 25.41 -39.10 -28.77
N CYS A 249 25.50 -38.10 -29.64
CA CYS A 249 24.39 -37.68 -30.50
C CYS A 249 24.46 -38.51 -31.78
N ASN A 250 23.81 -39.68 -31.79
CA ASN A 250 23.96 -40.68 -32.85
C ASN A 250 22.63 -41.16 -33.45
N MET A 251 21.51 -40.53 -33.08
CA MET A 251 20.22 -40.85 -33.66
C MET A 251 20.00 -40.10 -34.98
N PRO A 252 19.70 -40.81 -36.08
CA PRO A 252 19.31 -40.17 -37.33
C PRO A 252 18.00 -39.39 -37.19
N CYS A 253 17.88 -38.26 -37.89
CA CYS A 253 16.64 -37.49 -37.93
C CYS A 253 15.52 -38.26 -38.63
N ALA A 254 14.29 -38.18 -38.12
CA ALA A 254 13.14 -38.87 -38.70
C ALA A 254 12.77 -38.34 -40.11
N GLY A 255 12.95 -37.04 -40.35
CA GLY A 255 12.70 -36.41 -41.64
C GLY A 255 13.83 -36.57 -42.66
N ASP A 256 15.04 -36.89 -42.21
CA ASP A 256 16.22 -37.12 -43.06
C ASP A 256 17.25 -37.97 -42.32
N SER A 257 17.29 -39.28 -42.61
CA SER A 257 18.20 -40.22 -41.96
C SER A 257 19.69 -39.98 -42.26
N SER A 258 20.02 -39.04 -43.16
CA SER A 258 21.40 -38.62 -43.40
C SER A 258 21.92 -37.59 -42.40
N GLN A 259 21.05 -37.04 -41.54
CA GLN A 259 21.37 -36.03 -40.53
C GLN A 259 21.17 -36.58 -39.12
N ILE A 260 21.79 -35.95 -38.13
CA ILE A 260 21.73 -36.36 -36.72
C ILE A 260 20.83 -35.42 -35.92
N CYS A 261 19.93 -36.00 -35.12
CA CYS A 261 18.93 -35.34 -34.28
C CYS A 261 19.02 -35.85 -32.84
N GLY A 262 20.20 -35.67 -32.23
CA GLY A 262 20.44 -36.00 -30.83
C GLY A 262 20.58 -37.49 -30.55
N ALA A 263 20.22 -37.88 -29.32
CA ALA A 263 19.97 -39.25 -28.85
C ALA A 263 19.16 -39.18 -27.54
N GLY A 264 18.93 -40.29 -26.84
CA GLY A 264 18.24 -40.24 -25.54
C GLY A 264 19.03 -39.43 -24.49
N ASN A 265 18.41 -38.38 -23.95
CA ASN A 265 19.02 -37.37 -23.08
C ASN A 265 20.23 -36.67 -23.71
N ARG A 266 20.23 -36.48 -25.04
CA ARG A 266 21.33 -35.86 -25.79
C ARG A 266 20.81 -34.92 -26.88
N LEU A 267 21.16 -33.64 -26.78
CA LEU A 267 20.75 -32.60 -27.71
C LEU A 267 21.82 -32.33 -28.75
N SER A 268 21.46 -32.51 -30.03
CA SER A 268 22.21 -31.90 -31.13
C SER A 268 21.84 -30.42 -31.23
N LEU A 269 22.76 -29.55 -30.83
CA LEU A 269 22.47 -28.12 -30.64
C LEU A 269 22.92 -27.26 -31.82
N TYR A 270 22.09 -26.29 -32.17
CA TYR A 270 22.31 -25.30 -33.23
C TYR A 270 21.98 -23.90 -32.70
N SER A 271 22.72 -22.88 -33.13
CA SER A 271 22.46 -21.48 -32.74
C SER A 271 23.06 -20.50 -33.77
N ASP A 272 22.50 -19.30 -33.86
CA ASP A 272 23.03 -18.19 -34.68
C ASP A 272 24.08 -17.31 -33.97
N GLY A 273 24.38 -17.60 -32.70
CA GLY A 273 25.30 -16.81 -31.89
C GLY A 273 25.88 -17.61 -30.72
N ASP A 274 26.44 -16.86 -29.77
CA ASP A 274 26.74 -17.37 -28.43
C ASP A 274 25.46 -17.41 -27.59
N PHE A 275 25.37 -18.35 -26.66
CA PHE A 275 24.24 -18.52 -25.76
C PHE A 275 24.72 -18.85 -24.35
N PRO A 276 24.03 -18.36 -23.30
CA PRO A 276 24.40 -18.69 -21.93
C PRO A 276 23.99 -20.12 -21.56
N ILE A 277 24.72 -20.70 -20.61
CA ILE A 277 24.39 -21.97 -19.95
C ILE A 277 24.17 -21.65 -18.48
N TRP A 278 22.92 -21.75 -18.05
CA TRP A 278 22.53 -21.49 -16.67
C TRP A 278 22.82 -22.70 -15.77
N PRO A 279 23.24 -22.47 -14.53
CA PRO A 279 23.48 -23.55 -13.58
C PRO A 279 22.17 -24.21 -13.13
N ILE A 280 22.30 -25.25 -12.30
CA ILE A 280 21.17 -25.79 -11.55
C ILE A 280 20.89 -24.78 -10.43
N PRO A 281 19.68 -24.18 -10.36
CA PRO A 281 19.37 -23.23 -9.31
C PRO A 281 19.37 -23.92 -7.95
N VAL A 282 19.94 -23.28 -6.95
CA VAL A 282 19.99 -23.77 -5.56
C VAL A 282 19.23 -22.83 -4.63
N VAL A 283 18.95 -23.28 -3.42
CA VAL A 283 18.41 -22.40 -2.38
C VAL A 283 19.44 -21.32 -2.06
N LYS A 284 19.00 -20.06 -1.89
CA LYS A 284 19.82 -19.00 -1.29
C LYS A 284 19.57 -18.96 0.21
N ASP A 285 20.47 -19.56 0.98
CA ASP A 285 20.45 -19.62 2.44
C ASP A 285 21.63 -18.88 3.10
N GLU A 286 22.61 -18.47 2.30
CA GLU A 286 23.77 -17.66 2.70
C GLU A 286 23.84 -16.35 1.90
N ASP A 287 24.68 -15.41 2.34
CA ASP A 287 24.90 -14.10 1.69
C ASP A 287 23.59 -13.31 1.44
N LEU A 288 22.64 -13.42 2.37
CA LEU A 288 21.39 -12.66 2.38
C LEU A 288 21.63 -11.21 2.86
N PRO A 289 20.85 -10.22 2.39
CA PRO A 289 20.92 -8.87 2.92
C PRO A 289 20.48 -8.83 4.39
N GLY A 290 21.08 -7.94 5.19
CA GLY A 290 20.66 -7.74 6.58
C GLY A 290 20.72 -9.00 7.45
N ASP A 291 19.72 -9.16 8.32
CA ASP A 291 19.59 -10.29 9.25
C ASP A 291 18.47 -11.26 8.80
N TRP A 292 18.32 -11.45 7.49
CA TRP A 292 17.36 -12.41 6.93
C TRP A 292 17.90 -13.85 7.01
N GLU A 293 17.02 -14.81 7.29
CA GLU A 293 17.31 -16.24 7.27
C GLU A 293 16.30 -17.01 6.43
N TYR A 294 16.78 -17.93 5.59
CA TYR A 294 15.92 -18.89 4.90
C TYR A 294 15.34 -19.91 5.90
N LYS A 295 14.05 -20.19 5.80
CA LYS A 295 13.36 -21.14 6.69
C LYS A 295 12.84 -22.39 5.98
N GLY A 296 12.63 -22.34 4.66
CA GLY A 296 12.18 -23.49 3.88
C GLY A 296 11.17 -23.13 2.79
N CYS A 297 10.72 -24.17 2.10
CA CYS A 297 9.66 -24.08 1.12
C CYS A 297 8.27 -24.21 1.77
N VAL A 298 7.38 -23.26 1.47
CA VAL A 298 6.06 -23.15 2.10
C VAL A 298 4.95 -23.19 1.04
N PHE A 299 3.99 -24.10 1.18
CA PHE A 299 2.83 -24.22 0.29
C PHE A 299 1.72 -23.22 0.67
N ASP A 300 1.38 -22.31 -0.24
CA ASP A 300 0.28 -21.37 -0.10
C ASP A 300 -0.96 -21.83 -0.90
N ASN A 301 -2.07 -22.07 -0.22
CA ASN A 301 -3.33 -22.54 -0.82
C ASN A 301 -4.43 -21.47 -0.88
N ALA A 302 -4.08 -20.20 -0.68
CA ALA A 302 -4.96 -19.06 -0.82
C ALA A 302 -6.15 -18.96 0.15
N ASN A 303 -6.17 -19.72 1.26
CA ASN A 303 -7.33 -19.69 2.15
C ASN A 303 -7.02 -19.92 3.65
N PRO A 304 -6.55 -18.89 4.39
CA PRO A 304 -6.04 -17.59 3.91
C PRO A 304 -4.59 -17.71 3.43
N TYR A 305 -4.18 -16.78 2.57
CA TYR A 305 -2.78 -16.61 2.15
C TYR A 305 -1.82 -16.54 3.35
N ILE A 306 -0.62 -17.07 3.17
CA ILE A 306 0.38 -17.18 4.24
C ILE A 306 1.09 -15.84 4.46
N LEU A 307 1.35 -15.12 3.38
CA LEU A 307 1.85 -13.75 3.39
C LEU A 307 0.89 -12.88 2.58
N GLU A 308 0.83 -11.58 2.86
CA GLU A 308 0.08 -10.66 2.02
C GLU A 308 0.82 -10.52 0.66
N TRP A 309 0.09 -10.66 -0.44
CA TRP A 309 0.69 -10.65 -1.78
C TRP A 309 1.33 -9.32 -2.08
N LEU A 310 2.53 -9.36 -2.67
CA LEU A 310 3.00 -8.22 -3.43
C LEU A 310 2.74 -8.49 -4.91
N TRP A 311 1.99 -7.53 -5.44
CA TRP A 311 1.54 -7.33 -6.79
C TRP A 311 2.58 -7.63 -7.88
N GLU A 312 2.23 -8.47 -8.86
CA GLU A 312 3.05 -8.87 -10.03
C GLU A 312 3.26 -7.76 -11.08
N ASP A 313 2.39 -6.74 -11.09
CA ASP A 313 2.35 -5.69 -12.12
C ASP A 313 2.66 -4.28 -11.56
N ALA A 314 3.52 -4.17 -10.54
CA ALA A 314 3.66 -2.91 -9.83
C ALA A 314 4.31 -1.93 -10.79
N PRO A 315 3.85 -0.66 -10.91
CA PRO A 315 4.50 0.30 -11.78
C PRO A 315 5.99 0.40 -11.41
N ASN A 316 6.88 0.09 -12.37
CA ASN A 316 8.34 -0.02 -12.20
C ASN A 316 8.87 -1.32 -11.57
N TYR A 317 8.07 -2.39 -11.52
CA TYR A 317 8.55 -3.74 -11.22
C TYR A 317 8.75 -4.49 -12.53
N ASP A 318 10.02 -4.69 -12.90
CA ASP A 318 10.36 -5.61 -13.98
C ASP A 318 10.50 -7.00 -13.38
N SER A 319 9.48 -7.84 -13.59
CA SER A 319 9.48 -9.23 -13.14
C SER A 319 10.69 -10.05 -13.65
N SER A 320 11.36 -9.58 -14.71
CA SER A 320 12.60 -10.18 -15.21
C SER A 320 13.85 -9.85 -14.38
N GLU A 321 13.79 -8.82 -13.53
CA GLU A 321 14.86 -8.42 -12.61
C GLU A 321 14.72 -9.05 -11.22
N MET A 322 13.71 -9.91 -11.00
CA MET A 322 13.44 -10.49 -9.69
C MET A 322 14.64 -11.28 -9.14
N THR A 323 15.07 -10.89 -7.94
CA THR A 323 16.05 -11.61 -7.12
C THR A 323 15.54 -11.76 -5.70
N ILE A 324 16.09 -12.71 -4.96
CA ILE A 324 15.79 -12.89 -3.53
C ILE A 324 16.15 -11.61 -2.77
N ASP A 325 17.35 -11.05 -3.01
CA ASP A 325 17.83 -9.84 -2.34
C ASP A 325 16.91 -8.64 -2.56
N PHE A 326 16.44 -8.45 -3.80
CA PHE A 326 15.47 -7.39 -4.12
C PHE A 326 14.19 -7.51 -3.28
N CYS A 327 13.65 -8.73 -3.14
CA CYS A 327 12.44 -8.95 -2.36
C CYS A 327 12.67 -8.72 -0.87
N LEU A 328 13.77 -9.25 -0.32
CA LEU A 328 14.12 -9.11 1.10
C LEU A 328 14.39 -7.65 1.49
N GLU A 329 15.14 -6.90 0.68
CA GLU A 329 15.38 -5.48 0.91
C GLU A 329 14.09 -4.66 0.83
N ARG A 330 13.18 -5.02 -0.09
CA ARG A 330 11.87 -4.36 -0.20
C ARG A 330 11.00 -4.61 1.03
N CYS A 331 10.85 -5.87 1.45
CA CYS A 331 10.08 -6.20 2.66
C CYS A 331 10.67 -5.51 3.90
N GLN A 332 12.00 -5.53 4.03
CA GLN A 332 12.70 -4.86 5.13
C GLN A 332 12.43 -3.35 5.13
N ARG A 333 12.52 -2.69 3.96
CA ARG A 333 12.29 -1.25 3.82
C ARG A 333 10.87 -0.83 4.24
N PHE A 334 9.88 -1.67 3.98
CA PHE A 334 8.50 -1.45 4.41
C PHE A 334 8.21 -1.98 5.81
N GLY A 335 9.19 -2.60 6.47
CA GLY A 335 9.10 -3.02 7.86
C GLY A 335 8.42 -4.37 8.09
N TYR A 336 8.35 -5.22 7.07
CA TYR A 336 7.85 -6.59 7.18
C TYR A 336 8.97 -7.54 7.61
N SER A 337 8.68 -8.37 8.62
CA SER A 337 9.64 -9.33 9.21
C SER A 337 9.56 -10.72 8.59
N ALA A 338 8.61 -10.95 7.69
CA ALA A 338 8.51 -12.14 6.88
C ALA A 338 8.49 -11.76 5.40
N ALA A 339 9.16 -12.56 4.58
CA ALA A 339 9.29 -12.32 3.16
C ALA A 339 9.33 -13.65 2.39
N GLY A 340 9.05 -13.60 1.10
CA GLY A 340 9.20 -14.77 0.26
C GLY A 340 9.10 -14.46 -1.21
N VAL A 341 9.52 -15.43 -2.01
CA VAL A 341 9.42 -15.36 -3.47
C VAL A 341 8.66 -16.56 -4.02
N GLU A 342 7.77 -16.30 -4.97
CA GLU A 342 6.89 -17.29 -5.58
C GLU A 342 6.91 -17.20 -7.11
N TYR A 343 6.62 -18.32 -7.79
CA TYR A 343 6.44 -18.38 -9.24
C TYR A 343 7.63 -17.85 -10.06
N GLY A 344 8.83 -17.87 -9.47
CA GLY A 344 10.03 -17.25 -10.02
C GLY A 344 10.05 -15.73 -9.96
N ARG A 345 8.91 -15.05 -9.83
CA ARG A 345 8.76 -13.64 -10.21
C ARG A 345 7.89 -12.81 -9.28
N GLN A 346 7.40 -13.36 -8.18
CA GLN A 346 6.53 -12.67 -7.23
C GLN A 346 7.30 -12.46 -5.94
N CYS A 347 7.17 -11.28 -5.34
CA CYS A 347 7.64 -11.02 -3.98
C CYS A 347 6.42 -11.05 -3.08
N VAL A 348 6.55 -11.54 -1.86
CA VAL A 348 5.49 -11.52 -0.86
C VAL A 348 6.08 -11.03 0.47
N CYS A 349 5.37 -10.16 1.19
CA CYS A 349 5.81 -9.66 2.49
C CYS A 349 4.72 -9.88 3.53
N GLY A 350 5.10 -10.04 4.79
CA GLY A 350 4.14 -10.14 5.88
C GLY A 350 4.78 -10.08 7.26
N ASP A 351 3.96 -10.37 8.27
CA ASP A 351 4.38 -10.48 9.66
C ASP A 351 4.55 -11.97 10.05
N LEU A 352 5.53 -12.27 10.92
CA LEU A 352 5.92 -13.65 11.30
C LEU A 352 4.76 -14.55 11.79
N LEU A 353 3.73 -13.96 12.42
CA LEU A 353 2.62 -14.69 13.04
C LEU A 353 1.77 -15.52 12.05
N ALA A 354 1.85 -15.24 10.75
CA ALA A 354 1.01 -15.90 9.75
C ALA A 354 1.50 -17.32 9.37
N VAL A 355 2.81 -17.59 9.46
CA VAL A 355 3.42 -18.84 8.96
C VAL A 355 3.66 -19.85 10.09
N GLU A 356 4.19 -19.39 11.23
CA GLU A 356 4.53 -20.25 12.37
C GLU A 356 3.31 -21.01 12.95
N ALA A 357 2.10 -20.48 12.74
CA ALA A 357 0.86 -21.06 13.25
C ALA A 357 0.35 -22.28 12.44
N ARG A 358 0.92 -22.56 11.26
CA ARG A 358 0.45 -23.62 10.34
C ARG A 358 1.54 -24.64 10.03
N GLY A 359 1.56 -25.77 10.73
CA GLY A 359 2.58 -26.82 10.52
C GLY A 359 2.41 -27.65 9.24
N ASP A 360 1.27 -27.53 8.55
CA ASP A 360 0.89 -28.33 7.38
C ASP A 360 1.37 -27.77 6.03
N VAL A 361 1.89 -26.53 6.05
CA VAL A 361 2.29 -25.79 4.85
C VAL A 361 3.72 -26.11 4.40
N TRP A 362 4.59 -26.58 5.29
CA TRP A 362 5.99 -26.85 4.97
C TRP A 362 6.15 -28.00 3.97
N LYS A 363 7.01 -27.78 2.97
CA LYS A 363 7.37 -28.76 1.93
C LYS A 363 8.88 -28.91 1.85
N ASP A 364 9.28 -29.98 1.18
CA ASP A 364 10.68 -30.16 0.79
C ASP A 364 11.08 -29.05 -0.20
N ASP A 365 12.33 -28.61 -0.18
CA ASP A 365 12.82 -27.53 -1.06
C ASP A 365 12.68 -27.86 -2.55
N SER A 366 12.59 -29.14 -2.91
CA SER A 366 12.31 -29.57 -4.30
C SER A 366 10.97 -29.07 -4.85
N PHE A 367 10.04 -28.64 -3.99
CA PHE A 367 8.79 -28.01 -4.43
C PHE A 367 8.98 -26.53 -4.81
N CYS A 368 10.05 -25.88 -4.34
CA CYS A 368 10.41 -24.50 -4.67
C CYS A 368 11.52 -24.49 -5.73
N SER A 369 11.22 -25.01 -6.93
CA SER A 369 12.25 -25.34 -7.93
C SER A 369 12.39 -24.33 -9.09
N MET A 370 11.59 -23.25 -9.13
CA MET A 370 11.67 -22.27 -10.23
C MET A 370 12.87 -21.35 -10.04
N PRO A 371 13.70 -21.09 -11.07
CA PRO A 371 14.81 -20.15 -10.96
C PRO A 371 14.34 -18.70 -10.92
N CYS A 372 15.05 -17.84 -10.20
CA CYS A 372 14.84 -16.39 -10.26
C CYS A 372 15.27 -15.82 -11.63
N PRO A 373 14.46 -15.00 -12.33
CA PRO A 373 14.82 -14.35 -13.58
C PRO A 373 16.06 -13.44 -13.47
N GLY A 374 16.15 -12.64 -12.40
CA GLY A 374 17.25 -11.69 -12.17
C GLY A 374 18.54 -12.33 -11.66
N ASP A 375 18.46 -13.54 -11.09
CA ASP A 375 19.62 -14.32 -10.67
C ASP A 375 19.34 -15.83 -10.75
N ARG A 376 19.62 -16.41 -11.92
CA ARG A 376 19.31 -17.82 -12.22
C ARG A 376 20.16 -18.83 -11.45
N ASN A 377 21.09 -18.38 -10.60
CA ASN A 377 21.79 -19.26 -9.66
C ASN A 377 20.88 -19.76 -8.54
N TYR A 378 19.78 -19.06 -8.25
CA TYR A 378 18.94 -19.34 -7.10
C TYR A 378 17.49 -19.67 -7.46
N THR A 379 16.83 -20.42 -6.56
CA THR A 379 15.41 -20.76 -6.64
C THR A 379 14.53 -19.65 -6.06
N CYS A 380 13.47 -19.27 -6.77
CA CYS A 380 12.44 -18.31 -6.38
C CYS A 380 11.06 -18.97 -6.30
N GLY A 381 10.89 -19.94 -5.39
CA GLY A 381 9.62 -20.63 -5.18
C GLY A 381 9.17 -21.53 -6.36
N ALA A 382 7.87 -21.77 -6.47
CA ALA A 382 7.18 -22.38 -7.61
C ALA A 382 5.69 -22.04 -7.55
N GLY A 383 4.84 -22.65 -8.39
CA GLY A 383 3.40 -22.44 -8.29
C GLY A 383 2.84 -22.89 -6.94
N ASN A 384 2.21 -21.97 -6.20
CA ASN A 384 1.70 -22.15 -4.83
C ASN A 384 2.78 -22.49 -3.80
N HIS A 385 4.06 -22.21 -4.09
CA HIS A 385 5.17 -22.55 -3.20
C HIS A 385 6.11 -21.36 -3.06
N ILE A 386 6.24 -20.87 -1.83
CA ILE A 386 7.04 -19.70 -1.47
C ILE A 386 8.38 -20.19 -0.92
N SER A 387 9.49 -19.71 -1.48
CA SER A 387 10.79 -19.76 -0.78
C SER A 387 10.73 -18.72 0.34
N TYR A 388 10.63 -19.18 1.58
CA TYR A 388 10.24 -18.36 2.74
C TYR A 388 11.42 -17.95 3.61
N TYR A 389 11.42 -16.68 4.02
CA TYR A 389 12.49 -16.02 4.76
C TYR A 389 11.93 -15.25 5.95
N GLU A 390 12.71 -15.22 7.03
CA GLU A 390 12.37 -14.49 8.26
C GLU A 390 13.50 -13.57 8.69
N TRP A 391 13.13 -12.40 9.20
CA TRP A 391 14.06 -11.48 9.81
C TRP A 391 14.37 -11.90 11.25
N THR A 392 15.64 -12.17 11.56
CA THR A 392 16.10 -12.60 12.90
C THR A 392 16.88 -11.52 13.66
N GLY A 393 17.08 -10.35 13.03
CA GLY A 393 17.69 -9.18 13.64
C GLY A 393 16.82 -8.49 14.69
N SER A 394 17.20 -7.27 15.07
CA SER A 394 16.35 -6.43 15.91
C SER A 394 15.01 -6.16 15.22
N SER A 395 13.90 -6.23 15.97
CA SER A 395 12.56 -6.05 15.39
C SER A 395 12.48 -4.78 14.53
N LEU A 396 12.02 -4.94 13.28
CA LEU A 396 11.82 -3.83 12.34
C LEU A 396 10.69 -2.90 12.80
N ASN A 397 9.68 -3.45 13.48
CA ASN A 397 8.60 -2.69 14.10
C ASN A 397 8.19 -3.35 15.43
N THR A 398 8.21 -2.57 16.50
CA THR A 398 7.71 -2.96 17.82
C THR A 398 6.55 -2.05 18.18
N PHE A 399 5.34 -2.58 18.07
CA PHE A 399 4.14 -1.90 18.54
C PHE A 399 3.98 -2.13 20.05
N HIS A 400 3.82 -1.04 20.78
CA HIS A 400 3.51 -1.11 22.21
C HIS A 400 1.99 -1.11 22.42
N TYR A 401 1.53 -1.71 23.51
CA TYR A 401 0.11 -1.78 23.86
C TYR A 401 -0.07 -1.27 25.29
N ALA A 402 -0.70 -0.12 25.42
CA ALA A 402 -0.93 0.50 26.72
C ALA A 402 -2.17 -0.11 27.41
N SER A 403 -2.23 0.01 28.74
CA SER A 403 -3.39 -0.49 29.52
C SER A 403 -3.56 0.30 30.81
N GLY A 404 -4.78 0.32 31.35
CA GLY A 404 -5.10 1.19 32.48
C GLY A 404 -4.96 2.66 32.08
N PHE A 405 -4.46 3.51 32.99
CA PHE A 405 -4.37 4.95 32.73
C PHE A 405 -3.39 5.31 31.60
N THR A 406 -2.39 4.46 31.31
CA THR A 406 -1.43 4.74 30.22
C THR A 406 -2.05 4.60 28.84
N ALA A 407 -3.21 3.95 28.72
CA ALA A 407 -3.96 3.85 27.47
C ALA A 407 -4.76 5.12 27.14
N GLY A 408 -4.80 6.10 28.05
CA GLY A 408 -5.78 7.19 27.97
C GLY A 408 -7.21 6.69 28.16
N GLU A 409 -8.17 7.59 28.02
CA GLU A 409 -9.60 7.28 28.16
C GLU A 409 -10.43 8.08 27.16
N TYR A 410 -11.40 7.42 26.52
CA TYR A 410 -12.48 8.09 25.80
C TYR A 410 -13.63 8.37 26.76
N ASP A 411 -14.04 9.63 26.86
CA ASP A 411 -15.18 10.07 27.67
C ASP A 411 -16.22 10.76 26.79
N PHE A 412 -17.45 10.23 26.80
CA PHE A 412 -18.57 10.87 26.10
C PHE A 412 -19.01 12.09 26.90
N PHE A 413 -18.87 13.27 26.28
CA PHE A 413 -19.08 14.53 26.97
C PHE A 413 -20.43 15.18 26.65
N SER A 414 -20.73 15.36 25.36
CA SER A 414 -21.84 16.19 24.90
C SER A 414 -22.33 15.77 23.51
N THR A 415 -23.42 16.37 23.07
CA THR A 415 -23.94 16.23 21.70
C THR A 415 -24.06 17.62 21.10
N ALA A 416 -23.37 17.84 19.98
CA ALA A 416 -23.40 19.09 19.25
C ALA A 416 -24.75 19.28 18.51
N PRO A 417 -25.21 20.53 18.29
CA PRO A 417 -26.38 20.81 17.47
C PRO A 417 -26.22 20.43 15.99
N ILE A 418 -24.96 20.32 15.52
CA ILE A 418 -24.55 20.05 14.14
C ILE A 418 -23.53 18.92 14.11
N VAL A 419 -23.22 18.35 12.94
CA VAL A 419 -22.05 17.47 12.78
C VAL A 419 -20.81 18.34 12.52
N PRO A 420 -19.86 18.50 13.45
CA PRO A 420 -18.74 19.42 13.20
C PRO A 420 -17.78 18.85 12.14
N LEU A 421 -17.70 19.51 10.98
CA LEU A 421 -16.81 19.12 9.87
C LEU A 421 -15.50 19.93 9.89
N ILE A 422 -15.52 21.07 10.58
CA ILE A 422 -14.36 21.90 10.86
C ILE A 422 -14.40 22.26 12.34
N SER A 423 -13.26 22.10 13.01
CA SER A 423 -13.09 22.42 14.43
C SER A 423 -11.83 23.26 14.65
N SER A 424 -11.97 24.38 15.36
CA SER A 424 -10.86 25.28 15.72
C SER A 424 -11.03 25.80 17.14
N VAL A 425 -9.94 25.88 17.91
CA VAL A 425 -9.95 26.50 19.24
C VAL A 425 -9.57 27.97 19.13
N GLY A 426 -10.44 28.84 19.64
CA GLY A 426 -10.20 30.28 19.70
C GLY A 426 -9.33 30.69 20.87
N ILE A 427 -8.74 31.88 20.76
CA ILE A 427 -7.89 32.45 21.83
C ILE A 427 -8.68 32.79 23.12
N ASN A 428 -10.02 32.69 23.06
CA ASN A 428 -10.95 32.79 24.19
C ASN A 428 -11.24 31.43 24.86
N ASP A 429 -10.53 30.36 24.45
CA ASP A 429 -10.68 28.99 24.94
C ASP A 429 -12.05 28.37 24.66
N LYS A 430 -12.73 28.82 23.60
CA LYS A 430 -13.94 28.18 23.07
C LYS A 430 -13.64 27.50 21.74
N VAL A 431 -14.43 26.51 21.39
CA VAL A 431 -14.28 25.78 20.13
C VAL A 431 -15.30 26.28 19.13
N VAL A 432 -14.88 26.64 17.92
CA VAL A 432 -15.80 26.96 16.84
C VAL A 432 -16.00 25.72 15.99
N PHE A 433 -17.26 25.30 15.90
CA PHE A 433 -17.72 24.25 15.01
C PHE A 433 -18.33 24.87 13.75
N VAL A 434 -18.05 24.25 12.61
CA VAL A 434 -18.59 24.64 11.32
C VAL A 434 -19.01 23.39 10.55
N GLU A 435 -20.22 23.40 9.98
CA GLU A 435 -20.72 22.34 9.10
C GLU A 435 -21.07 22.91 7.71
N LYS A 436 -22.35 22.86 7.30
CA LYS A 436 -22.91 23.33 6.03
C LYS A 436 -23.80 24.56 6.27
N HIS A 437 -24.25 25.20 5.20
CA HIS A 437 -25.30 26.21 5.27
C HIS A 437 -26.19 26.23 4.02
N GLY A 438 -27.48 25.92 4.20
CA GLY A 438 -28.53 26.00 3.19
C GLY A 438 -28.70 24.75 2.30
N THR A 439 -28.03 23.64 2.62
CA THR A 439 -27.77 22.54 1.69
C THR A 439 -28.00 21.12 2.25
N SER A 440 -28.24 21.01 3.56
CA SER A 440 -28.68 19.81 4.30
C SER A 440 -30.21 19.69 4.31
N TRP A 441 -30.70 18.46 4.46
CA TRP A 441 -32.13 18.16 4.47
C TRP A 441 -32.79 18.30 5.86
N ASP A 442 -32.00 18.37 6.95
CA ASP A 442 -32.50 18.10 8.30
C ASP A 442 -32.31 19.25 9.32
N ASN A 443 -32.03 20.49 8.89
CA ASN A 443 -31.69 21.64 9.78
C ASN A 443 -30.49 21.39 10.71
N THR A 444 -29.54 20.56 10.26
CA THR A 444 -28.35 20.17 11.03
C THR A 444 -27.17 21.11 10.81
N GLU A 445 -27.44 22.28 10.25
CA GLU A 445 -26.47 23.19 9.64
C GLU A 445 -26.12 24.37 10.51
N GLY A 446 -25.00 25.00 10.17
CA GLY A 446 -24.59 26.28 10.74
C GLY A 446 -23.19 26.25 11.31
N SER A 447 -22.93 27.23 12.17
CA SER A 447 -21.71 27.35 12.93
C SER A 447 -22.04 27.67 14.38
N PHE A 448 -21.25 27.14 15.31
CA PHE A 448 -21.47 27.33 16.74
C PHE A 448 -20.15 27.61 17.44
N GLU A 449 -20.17 28.59 18.33
CA GLU A 449 -19.16 28.76 19.37
C GLU A 449 -19.56 27.90 20.57
N PHE A 450 -18.71 26.94 20.90
CA PHE A 450 -18.92 25.95 21.95
C PHE A 450 -18.03 26.23 23.15
N ASP A 451 -18.67 26.42 24.31
CA ASP A 451 -18.00 26.51 25.60
C ASP A 451 -18.03 25.16 26.29
N TYR A 452 -16.88 24.50 26.30
CA TYR A 452 -16.75 23.15 26.82
C TYR A 452 -16.69 23.07 28.36
N THR A 453 -16.63 24.21 29.06
CA THR A 453 -16.68 24.26 30.54
C THR A 453 -18.09 24.34 31.07
N THR A 454 -18.97 25.04 30.34
CA THR A 454 -20.39 25.21 30.69
C THR A 454 -21.30 24.32 29.86
N ASN A 455 -20.76 23.67 28.83
CA ASN A 455 -21.47 22.85 27.85
C ASN A 455 -22.60 23.64 27.16
N THR A 456 -22.29 24.86 26.73
CA THR A 456 -23.22 25.76 26.03
C THR A 456 -22.77 26.01 24.60
N TYR A 457 -23.75 26.22 23.73
CA TYR A 457 -23.55 26.47 22.31
C TYR A 457 -24.21 27.80 21.95
N ARG A 458 -23.43 28.69 21.34
CA ARG A 458 -23.92 29.94 20.76
C ARG A 458 -23.84 29.84 19.25
N GLU A 459 -24.98 29.96 18.59
CA GLU A 459 -25.04 29.98 17.13
C GLU A 459 -24.30 31.20 16.57
N LEU A 460 -23.57 30.97 15.48
CA LEU A 460 -22.92 31.98 14.65
C LEU A 460 -23.60 31.94 13.27
N ALA A 461 -24.22 33.04 12.87
CA ALA A 461 -24.94 33.16 11.61
C ALA A 461 -23.97 33.15 10.41
N LEU A 462 -24.10 32.13 9.59
CA LEU A 462 -23.47 32.06 8.27
C LEU A 462 -24.38 32.65 7.19
N LYS A 463 -23.78 33.23 6.14
CA LYS A 463 -24.52 33.76 4.98
C LYS A 463 -24.42 32.86 3.75
N THR A 464 -23.32 32.12 3.60
CA THR A 464 -23.10 31.22 2.48
C THR A 464 -22.53 29.87 2.95
N ASP A 465 -22.54 28.87 2.07
CA ASP A 465 -22.12 27.52 2.39
C ASP A 465 -20.59 27.36 2.51
N VAL A 466 -20.15 27.20 3.75
CA VAL A 466 -18.76 27.03 4.17
C VAL A 466 -18.25 25.59 4.09
N PHE A 467 -19.09 24.64 3.68
CA PHE A 467 -18.69 23.25 3.57
C PHE A 467 -17.42 23.11 2.71
N CYS A 468 -16.44 22.36 3.24
CA CYS A 468 -15.13 22.09 2.61
C CYS A 468 -14.21 23.31 2.42
N SER A 469 -14.38 24.33 3.24
CA SER A 469 -13.47 25.47 3.35
C SER A 469 -12.20 25.13 4.15
N ALA A 470 -11.23 26.05 4.12
CA ALA A 470 -10.13 26.12 5.07
C ALA A 470 -10.51 27.03 6.25
N SER A 471 -10.01 26.75 7.45
CA SER A 471 -10.23 27.61 8.63
C SER A 471 -9.02 27.58 9.56
N PHE A 472 -8.67 28.71 10.18
CA PHE A 472 -7.66 28.81 11.25
C PHE A 472 -7.67 30.22 11.90
N THR A 473 -6.90 30.39 12.97
CA THR A 473 -6.78 31.67 13.69
C THR A 473 -5.70 32.57 13.07
N LEU A 474 -6.03 33.83 12.81
CA LEU A 474 -5.12 34.84 12.29
C LEU A 474 -4.15 35.34 13.37
N PRO A 475 -2.94 35.77 12.98
CA PRO A 475 -1.95 36.34 13.89
C PRO A 475 -2.26 37.76 14.36
N ASP A 476 -3.40 38.36 14.01
CA ASP A 476 -3.80 39.67 14.55
C ASP A 476 -4.07 39.63 16.06
N LYS A 477 -4.05 40.78 16.74
CA LYS A 477 -4.19 40.85 18.19
C LYS A 477 -5.54 40.39 18.73
N ALA A 478 -6.59 40.44 17.91
CA ALA A 478 -7.90 39.96 18.32
C ALA A 478 -8.04 38.44 18.14
N GLY A 479 -7.06 37.78 17.49
CA GLY A 479 -7.09 36.35 17.23
C GLY A 479 -8.33 35.96 16.44
N ARG A 480 -8.66 36.74 15.40
CA ARG A 480 -9.80 36.45 14.54
C ARG A 480 -9.62 35.10 13.87
N MET A 481 -10.70 34.35 13.74
CA MET A 481 -10.74 33.16 12.89
C MET A 481 -11.10 33.57 11.47
N ILE A 482 -10.41 33.00 10.49
CA ILE A 482 -10.74 33.15 9.07
C ILE A 482 -11.29 31.83 8.52
N ASN A 483 -12.24 31.92 7.59
CA ASN A 483 -12.75 30.81 6.82
C ASN A 483 -12.67 31.14 5.31
N ILE A 484 -12.10 30.25 4.50
CA ILE A 484 -11.74 30.50 3.09
C ILE A 484 -12.29 29.40 2.19
N GLY A 485 -13.01 29.78 1.14
CA GLY A 485 -13.65 28.86 0.20
C GLY A 485 -15.02 28.37 0.66
N GLY A 486 -15.53 27.30 0.06
CA GLY A 486 -16.86 26.77 0.35
C GLY A 486 -17.36 25.82 -0.75
N TRP A 487 -18.63 25.42 -0.69
CA TRP A 487 -19.16 24.36 -1.56
C TRP A 487 -19.65 24.79 -2.94
N SER A 488 -20.46 25.86 -3.06
CA SER A 488 -21.15 26.15 -4.32
C SER A 488 -21.48 27.63 -4.53
N ALA A 489 -21.77 27.97 -5.79
CA ALA A 489 -22.17 29.31 -6.23
C ALA A 489 -21.16 30.40 -5.79
N GLU A 490 -21.56 31.35 -4.97
CA GLU A 490 -20.67 32.41 -4.51
C GLU A 490 -19.78 32.00 -3.33
N SER A 491 -20.12 30.90 -2.63
CA SER A 491 -19.42 30.49 -1.41
C SER A 491 -18.02 29.93 -1.67
N VAL A 492 -17.78 29.35 -2.85
CA VAL A 492 -16.44 28.94 -3.31
C VAL A 492 -15.46 30.11 -3.41
N TYR A 493 -15.93 31.35 -3.48
CA TYR A 493 -15.09 32.55 -3.45
C TYR A 493 -14.99 33.19 -2.06
N GLY A 494 -15.66 32.60 -1.06
CA GLY A 494 -15.92 33.22 0.23
C GLY A 494 -14.67 33.43 1.07
N ILE A 495 -14.63 34.59 1.75
CA ILE A 495 -13.70 34.92 2.82
C ILE A 495 -14.54 35.45 3.98
N ARG A 496 -14.44 34.81 5.15
CA ARG A 496 -15.28 35.10 6.32
C ARG A 496 -14.42 35.28 7.55
N PHE A 497 -14.77 36.21 8.41
CA PHE A 497 -14.07 36.45 9.67
C PHE A 497 -14.98 36.30 10.86
N PHE A 498 -14.48 35.71 11.93
CA PHE A 498 -15.14 35.70 13.22
C PHE A 498 -14.16 36.19 14.28
N THR A 499 -14.58 37.19 15.08
CA THR A 499 -13.76 37.75 16.16
C THR A 499 -14.29 37.26 17.51
N PRO A 500 -13.59 36.36 18.23
CA PRO A 500 -14.05 35.92 19.53
C PRO A 500 -14.03 37.06 20.57
N ASP A 501 -15.16 37.32 21.24
CA ASP A 501 -15.33 38.46 22.19
C ASP A 501 -15.75 38.05 23.61
N SER A 502 -15.96 36.76 23.84
CA SER A 502 -16.45 36.25 25.11
C SER A 502 -15.52 35.19 25.68
N PRO A 503 -14.97 35.36 26.89
CA PRO A 503 -14.08 34.38 27.49
C PRO A 503 -14.82 33.09 27.86
N GLN A 504 -14.08 31.99 27.96
CA GLN A 504 -14.58 30.73 28.49
C GLN A 504 -15.26 30.89 29.87
N GLY A 505 -16.34 30.14 30.08
CA GLY A 505 -17.20 30.18 31.25
C GLY A 505 -18.24 31.30 31.24
N VAL A 506 -18.23 32.17 30.22
CA VAL A 506 -19.13 33.32 30.10
C VAL A 506 -19.89 33.24 28.79
N ASP A 507 -21.21 33.39 28.85
CA ASP A 507 -22.09 33.37 27.67
C ASP A 507 -22.65 34.77 27.39
N ASN A 508 -21.81 35.63 26.82
CA ASN A 508 -22.16 37.01 26.50
C ASN A 508 -21.55 37.50 25.17
N GLY A 509 -21.13 36.57 24.31
CA GLY A 509 -20.56 36.90 23.00
C GLY A 509 -21.59 37.55 22.10
N THR A 510 -21.16 38.53 21.32
CA THR A 510 -22.00 39.35 20.45
C THR A 510 -21.54 39.37 19.00
N ASN A 511 -20.27 39.04 18.77
CA ASN A 511 -19.71 38.98 17.43
C ASN A 511 -20.21 37.75 16.67
N ASP A 512 -20.33 37.90 15.35
CA ASP A 512 -20.79 36.87 14.42
C ASP A 512 -19.84 36.78 13.22
N TRP A 513 -20.08 35.83 12.31
CA TRP A 513 -19.34 35.76 11.05
C TRP A 513 -19.62 36.98 10.17
N GLU A 514 -18.54 37.63 9.74
CA GLU A 514 -18.55 38.74 8.80
C GLU A 514 -18.21 38.22 7.40
N GLU A 515 -19.15 38.40 6.47
CA GLU A 515 -19.03 37.93 5.09
C GLU A 515 -19.78 38.85 4.12
N ASP A 516 -19.13 39.22 3.02
CA ASP A 516 -19.73 39.87 1.85
C ASP A 516 -18.87 39.61 0.60
N TYR A 517 -19.23 38.59 -0.19
CA TYR A 517 -18.51 38.20 -1.41
C TYR A 517 -18.49 39.28 -2.50
N THR A 518 -19.36 40.30 -2.41
CA THR A 518 -19.40 41.41 -3.38
C THR A 518 -18.34 42.46 -3.10
N GLN A 519 -17.85 42.52 -1.85
CA GLN A 519 -16.80 43.43 -1.41
C GLN A 519 -15.45 42.72 -1.29
N LEU A 520 -15.43 41.50 -0.76
CA LEU A 520 -14.23 40.71 -0.54
C LEU A 520 -14.43 39.27 -0.98
N ARG A 521 -13.59 38.80 -1.91
CA ARG A 521 -13.66 37.46 -2.47
C ARG A 521 -12.30 36.99 -2.96
N LEU A 522 -12.13 35.68 -3.09
CA LEU A 522 -11.02 35.08 -3.83
C LEU A 522 -11.10 35.44 -5.32
N PHE A 523 -9.94 35.42 -6.00
CA PHE A 523 -9.89 35.53 -7.46
C PHE A 523 -10.50 34.29 -8.12
N ASP A 524 -10.10 33.10 -7.65
CA ASP A 524 -10.59 31.83 -8.16
C ASP A 524 -11.53 31.14 -7.16
N PRO A 525 -12.49 30.32 -7.65
CA PRO A 525 -13.34 29.53 -6.78
C PRO A 525 -12.52 28.40 -6.13
N ARG A 526 -12.76 28.08 -4.86
CA ARG A 526 -12.05 27.02 -4.15
C ARG A 526 -12.98 26.22 -3.23
N TRP A 527 -13.14 24.95 -3.58
CA TRP A 527 -13.65 23.86 -2.77
C TRP A 527 -12.46 22.98 -2.36
N TYR A 528 -12.29 22.64 -1.07
CA TYR A 528 -11.08 21.98 -0.54
C TYR A 528 -9.74 22.74 -0.70
N PRO A 529 -9.66 24.06 -0.47
CA PRO A 529 -8.36 24.74 -0.46
C PRO A 529 -7.55 24.38 0.78
N THR A 530 -6.22 24.34 0.67
CA THR A 530 -5.35 24.53 1.84
C THR A 530 -5.05 26.01 2.00
N ALA A 531 -5.03 26.48 3.24
CA ALA A 531 -4.53 27.82 3.56
C ALA A 531 -3.55 27.83 4.73
N ILE A 532 -2.53 28.69 4.65
CA ILE A 532 -1.48 28.85 5.66
C ILE A 532 -1.06 30.33 5.81
N VAL A 533 -0.43 30.66 6.94
CA VAL A 533 0.27 31.93 7.14
C VAL A 533 1.70 31.82 6.59
N LEU A 534 2.10 32.74 5.71
CA LEU A 534 3.45 32.87 5.16
C LEU A 534 4.38 33.55 6.16
N SER A 535 5.69 33.46 5.92
CA SER A 535 6.68 34.05 6.86
C SER A 535 6.62 35.59 6.94
N ASN A 536 6.04 36.26 5.94
CA ASN A 536 5.77 37.70 5.96
C ASN A 536 4.44 38.08 6.65
N GLY A 537 3.70 37.10 7.18
CA GLY A 537 2.40 37.26 7.84
C GLY A 537 1.18 37.26 6.92
N SER A 538 1.37 37.32 5.60
CA SER A 538 0.25 37.21 4.65
C SER A 538 -0.26 35.76 4.59
N LEU A 539 -1.46 35.56 4.06
CA LEU A 539 -2.08 34.25 3.94
C LEU A 539 -1.92 33.74 2.52
N LEU A 540 -1.71 32.44 2.36
CA LEU A 540 -1.76 31.78 1.06
C LEU A 540 -2.99 30.87 1.02
N ALA A 541 -3.78 30.95 -0.03
CA ALA A 541 -4.81 29.96 -0.38
C ALA A 541 -4.37 29.21 -1.65
N MET A 542 -4.36 27.88 -1.63
CA MET A 542 -3.81 27.07 -2.71
C MET A 542 -4.66 25.82 -2.99
N GLY A 543 -4.78 25.51 -4.29
CA GLY A 543 -5.45 24.31 -4.78
C GLY A 543 -6.97 24.34 -4.57
N GLY A 544 -7.55 23.14 -4.59
CA GLY A 544 -8.98 22.92 -4.53
C GLY A 544 -9.64 22.85 -5.91
N GLU A 545 -10.94 22.61 -5.91
CA GLU A 545 -11.80 22.46 -7.09
C GLU A 545 -12.71 23.69 -7.24
N SER A 546 -13.24 23.92 -8.43
CA SER A 546 -14.13 25.07 -8.70
C SER A 546 -15.55 24.90 -8.12
N GLY A 547 -15.80 23.80 -7.42
CA GLY A 547 -17.06 23.40 -6.78
C GLY A 547 -17.14 21.88 -6.65
N SER A 548 -18.29 21.37 -6.20
CA SER A 548 -18.55 19.92 -6.06
C SER A 548 -18.36 19.16 -7.36
N ASP A 549 -17.47 18.17 -7.38
CA ASP A 549 -17.14 17.33 -8.56
C ASP A 549 -16.81 18.16 -9.81
N ALA A 550 -16.24 19.35 -9.60
CA ALA A 550 -15.92 20.30 -10.65
C ALA A 550 -14.42 20.24 -11.02
N PRO A 551 -13.99 20.88 -12.13
CA PRO A 551 -12.57 20.93 -12.49
C PRO A 551 -11.70 21.47 -11.36
N ILE A 552 -10.48 20.95 -11.27
CA ILE A 552 -9.45 21.44 -10.36
C ILE A 552 -9.11 22.90 -10.64
N VAL A 553 -8.62 23.59 -9.62
CA VAL A 553 -8.15 24.99 -9.70
C VAL A 553 -6.65 24.99 -9.43
N PRO A 554 -5.81 24.90 -10.49
CA PRO A 554 -4.36 24.76 -10.37
C PRO A 554 -3.68 26.11 -10.13
N SER A 555 -4.15 26.84 -9.11
CA SER A 555 -3.65 28.17 -8.78
C SER A 555 -3.50 28.35 -7.27
N CYS A 556 -2.76 29.39 -6.90
CA CYS A 556 -2.77 29.96 -5.55
C CYS A 556 -2.97 31.48 -5.60
N GLU A 557 -3.33 32.05 -4.45
CA GLU A 557 -3.41 33.50 -4.27
C GLU A 557 -3.02 33.90 -2.84
N VAL A 558 -2.46 35.10 -2.71
CA VAL A 558 -2.06 35.68 -1.42
C VAL A 558 -3.14 36.64 -0.93
N LEU A 559 -3.47 36.57 0.36
CA LEU A 559 -4.42 37.45 1.03
C LEU A 559 -3.72 38.24 2.16
N PRO A 560 -3.99 39.54 2.32
CA PRO A 560 -4.71 40.41 1.40
C PRO A 560 -4.04 40.42 0.01
N HIS A 561 -4.83 40.62 -1.05
CA HIS A 561 -4.26 40.67 -2.40
C HIS A 561 -3.20 41.78 -2.49
N PRO A 562 -1.96 41.47 -2.89
CA PRO A 562 -0.91 42.47 -2.99
C PRO A 562 -1.28 43.57 -4.01
N GLU A 563 -0.80 44.79 -3.78
CA GLU A 563 -1.09 45.93 -4.66
C GLU A 563 -0.68 45.63 -6.11
N GLY A 564 -1.61 45.83 -7.05
CA GLY A 564 -1.40 45.60 -8.48
C GLY A 564 -1.55 44.15 -8.94
N VAL A 565 -1.76 43.19 -8.02
CA VAL A 565 -2.11 41.81 -8.37
C VAL A 565 -3.62 41.74 -8.62
N THR A 566 -4.01 41.27 -9.81
CA THR A 566 -5.42 41.22 -10.24
C THR A 566 -5.90 39.81 -10.61
N GLU A 567 -5.03 38.82 -10.49
CA GLU A 567 -5.30 37.42 -10.84
C GLU A 567 -4.50 36.50 -9.92
N SER A 568 -4.92 35.24 -9.85
CA SER A 568 -4.21 34.19 -9.13
C SER A 568 -2.93 33.78 -9.86
N THR A 569 -2.02 33.11 -9.15
CA THR A 569 -0.81 32.53 -9.73
C THR A 569 -1.07 31.11 -10.17
N TYR A 570 -0.87 30.83 -11.45
CA TYR A 570 -0.96 29.48 -12.02
C TYR A 570 0.21 28.59 -11.60
N LEU A 571 -0.08 27.32 -11.29
CA LEU A 571 0.89 26.34 -10.81
C LEU A 571 0.77 25.03 -11.63
N ASP A 572 1.72 24.83 -12.55
CA ASP A 572 1.77 23.67 -13.46
C ASP A 572 1.70 22.32 -12.71
N TYR A 573 2.31 22.27 -11.54
CA TYR A 573 2.35 21.06 -10.73
C TYR A 573 1.04 20.69 -10.05
N LEU A 574 0.13 21.65 -9.85
CA LEU A 574 -1.23 21.32 -9.41
C LEU A 574 -2.05 20.77 -10.59
N GLU A 575 -1.86 21.30 -11.80
CA GLU A 575 -2.53 20.80 -13.02
C GLU A 575 -2.17 19.34 -13.31
N ARG A 576 -0.95 18.92 -12.99
CA ARG A 576 -0.53 17.50 -13.16
C ARG A 576 -1.43 16.51 -12.46
N ALA A 577 -2.08 16.89 -11.35
CA ALA A 577 -3.00 16.02 -10.64
C ALA A 577 -4.16 15.56 -11.55
N GLU A 578 -4.70 16.46 -12.38
CA GLU A 578 -5.78 16.14 -13.32
C GLU A 578 -5.33 15.13 -14.38
N ASN A 579 -4.11 15.31 -14.93
CA ASN A 579 -3.54 14.43 -15.95
C ASN A 579 -3.32 12.98 -15.48
N ILE A 580 -3.25 12.74 -14.16
CA ILE A 580 -3.11 11.41 -13.55
C ILE A 580 -4.41 10.93 -12.89
N GLY A 581 -5.55 11.58 -13.18
CA GLY A 581 -6.87 11.19 -12.68
C GLY A 581 -7.08 11.49 -11.20
N ARG A 582 -6.54 12.60 -10.69
CA ARG A 582 -6.58 12.99 -9.27
C ARG A 582 -6.98 14.45 -9.08
N THR A 583 -7.47 14.78 -7.89
CA THR A 583 -7.79 16.16 -7.50
C THR A 583 -6.61 16.80 -6.77
N ASN A 584 -6.53 18.13 -6.79
CA ASN A 584 -5.50 18.94 -6.11
C ASN A 584 -6.00 19.50 -4.77
N SER A 585 -6.88 18.74 -4.12
CA SER A 585 -7.67 19.14 -2.95
C SER A 585 -6.88 18.93 -1.67
N TYR A 586 -6.87 19.96 -0.81
CA TYR A 586 -6.06 20.06 0.40
C TYR A 586 -4.57 19.65 0.25
N PRO A 587 -3.78 20.34 -0.60
CA PRO A 587 -2.35 20.07 -0.68
C PRO A 587 -1.67 20.31 0.67
N HIS A 588 -0.69 19.48 1.02
CA HIS A 588 0.05 19.60 2.27
C HIS A 588 1.10 20.70 2.15
N LEU A 589 1.03 21.71 3.02
CA LEU A 589 1.91 22.89 3.00
C LEU A 589 2.56 23.16 4.35
N ALA A 590 3.84 23.54 4.34
CA ALA A 590 4.54 24.01 5.53
C ALA A 590 5.69 24.95 5.18
N ILE A 591 5.86 26.04 5.96
CA ILE A 591 7.07 26.87 5.90
C ILE A 591 8.27 26.06 6.44
N LEU A 592 9.39 26.09 5.74
CA LEU A 592 10.62 25.39 6.12
C LEU A 592 11.61 26.34 6.79
N PRO A 593 12.51 25.84 7.67
CA PRO A 593 13.61 26.62 8.23
C PRO A 593 14.52 27.30 7.19
N SER A 594 14.63 26.74 5.98
CA SER A 594 15.31 27.37 4.84
C SER A 594 14.68 28.69 4.39
N GLY A 595 13.43 28.95 4.76
CA GLY A 595 12.65 30.12 4.36
C GLY A 595 11.75 29.87 3.16
N ASP A 596 11.75 28.69 2.55
CA ASP A 596 10.81 28.32 1.48
C ASP A 596 9.76 27.33 2.00
N MET A 597 8.97 26.71 1.12
CA MET A 597 7.83 25.90 1.52
C MET A 597 7.95 24.45 1.09
N PHE A 598 7.66 23.54 2.00
CA PHE A 598 7.31 22.18 1.65
C PHE A 598 5.92 22.15 1.01
N PHE A 599 5.81 21.43 -0.08
CA PHE A 599 4.58 21.13 -0.79
C PHE A 599 4.52 19.63 -1.04
N ALA A 600 3.37 19.02 -0.74
CA ALA A 600 3.08 17.66 -1.17
C ALA A 600 1.62 17.50 -1.64
N GLN A 601 1.45 16.74 -2.71
CA GLN A 601 0.18 16.48 -3.37
C GLN A 601 0.24 15.08 -3.97
N PHE A 602 -0.80 14.28 -3.73
CA PHE A 602 -0.84 12.86 -4.07
C PHE A 602 0.37 12.10 -3.46
N ASN A 603 1.33 11.63 -4.29
CA ASN A 603 2.62 11.09 -3.85
C ASN A 603 3.79 12.04 -4.16
N GLU A 604 3.56 13.13 -4.88
CA GLU A 604 4.63 14.05 -5.24
C GLU A 604 4.95 14.99 -4.08
N SER A 605 6.23 15.35 -3.94
CA SER A 605 6.66 16.36 -2.98
C SER A 605 7.77 17.24 -3.54
N ARG A 606 7.87 18.48 -3.04
CA ARG A 606 8.86 19.46 -3.49
C ARG A 606 9.07 20.56 -2.45
N ILE A 607 10.12 21.34 -2.66
CA ILE A 607 10.27 22.67 -2.09
C ILE A 607 9.86 23.68 -3.15
N ILE A 608 8.92 24.57 -2.80
CA ILE A 608 8.49 25.71 -3.62
C ILE A 608 8.89 27.02 -2.97
N SER A 609 9.12 28.05 -3.78
CA SER A 609 9.36 29.39 -3.28
C SER A 609 8.13 29.93 -2.54
N GLN A 610 8.33 30.59 -1.41
CA GLN A 610 7.22 31.31 -0.76
C GLN A 610 6.88 32.65 -1.44
N THR A 611 7.69 33.13 -2.39
CA THR A 611 7.49 34.45 -3.02
C THR A 611 6.86 34.38 -4.42
N ASP A 612 7.26 33.41 -5.24
CA ASP A 612 6.74 33.23 -6.60
C ASP A 612 6.10 31.86 -6.86
N PHE A 613 6.08 31.01 -5.82
CA PHE A 613 5.44 29.69 -5.81
C PHE A 613 6.00 28.70 -6.83
N GLN A 614 7.14 29.02 -7.46
CA GLN A 614 7.81 28.13 -8.40
C GLN A 614 8.55 27.03 -7.66
N THR A 615 8.71 25.89 -8.34
CA THR A 615 9.46 24.76 -7.80
C THR A 615 10.95 25.11 -7.69
N ILE A 616 11.49 25.04 -6.48
CA ILE A 616 12.93 25.19 -6.21
C ILE A 616 13.62 23.84 -6.33
N ARG A 617 13.02 22.79 -5.75
CA ARG A 617 13.57 21.43 -5.74
C ARG A 617 12.47 20.39 -5.71
N GLN A 618 12.44 19.50 -6.69
CA GLN A 618 11.65 18.26 -6.59
C GLN A 618 12.29 17.34 -5.55
N LEU A 619 11.48 16.82 -4.63
CA LEU A 619 11.88 15.81 -3.67
C LEU A 619 11.48 14.42 -4.21
N PRO A 620 12.02 13.31 -3.67
CA PRO A 620 11.58 11.98 -4.08
C PRO A 620 10.06 11.80 -3.85
N ASP A 621 9.42 10.97 -4.64
CA ASP A 621 8.01 10.65 -4.43
C ASP A 621 7.82 9.93 -3.08
N MET A 622 6.76 10.29 -2.37
CA MET A 622 6.33 9.65 -1.13
C MET A 622 6.07 8.17 -1.37
N PRO A 623 6.69 7.27 -0.59
CA PRO A 623 6.42 5.85 -0.72
C PRO A 623 4.99 5.53 -0.28
N GLY A 624 4.39 4.59 -1.00
CA GLY A 624 3.03 4.14 -0.80
C GLY A 624 2.91 2.88 0.03
N ALA A 625 2.25 1.88 -0.55
CA ALA A 625 2.22 0.52 -0.03
C ALA A 625 3.41 -0.29 -0.58
N VAL A 626 3.68 -1.43 0.04
CA VAL A 626 4.78 -2.32 -0.35
C VAL A 626 4.54 -2.94 -1.73
N ASP A 627 3.31 -3.02 -2.17
CA ASP A 627 2.86 -3.58 -3.44
C ASP A 627 2.44 -2.50 -4.45
N ASN A 628 2.02 -1.33 -3.98
CA ASN A 628 1.58 -0.22 -4.84
C ASN A 628 2.24 1.13 -4.47
N PRO A 629 3.15 1.66 -5.31
CA PRO A 629 3.79 2.96 -5.08
C PRO A 629 2.87 4.16 -5.39
N LEU A 630 1.75 3.97 -6.10
CA LEU A 630 0.81 5.03 -6.46
C LEU A 630 -0.23 5.22 -5.36
N THR A 631 0.13 5.97 -4.33
CA THR A 631 -0.74 6.28 -3.18
C THR A 631 -0.94 7.77 -2.99
N GLY A 632 -2.10 8.19 -2.50
CA GLY A 632 -2.34 9.58 -2.16
C GLY A 632 -2.43 9.80 -0.67
N ARG A 633 -1.95 10.95 -0.23
CA ARG A 633 -1.98 11.37 1.18
C ARG A 633 -2.82 12.62 1.43
N ASN A 634 -3.45 13.18 0.39
CA ASN A 634 -4.40 14.28 0.47
C ASN A 634 -5.78 13.81 -0.07
N TYR A 635 -6.84 14.60 0.13
CA TYR A 635 -8.19 14.25 -0.32
C TYR A 635 -8.23 13.93 -1.84
N PRO A 636 -8.97 12.88 -2.27
CA PRO A 636 -9.80 11.97 -1.47
C PRO A 636 -9.06 10.78 -0.88
N LEU A 637 -7.79 10.56 -1.22
CA LEU A 637 -7.04 9.40 -0.71
C LEU A 637 -6.63 9.56 0.77
N GLN A 638 -6.57 10.82 1.23
CA GLN A 638 -6.71 11.32 2.60
C GLN A 638 -5.87 10.59 3.68
N GLY A 639 -4.59 10.93 3.73
CA GLY A 639 -3.76 10.79 4.92
C GLY A 639 -3.72 12.10 5.71
N THR A 640 -2.88 12.18 6.73
CA THR A 640 -2.68 13.36 7.58
C THR A 640 -1.21 13.72 7.67
N MET A 641 -0.88 15.02 7.73
CA MET A 641 0.49 15.52 7.87
C MET A 641 0.67 16.23 9.22
N MET A 642 1.81 15.98 9.88
CA MET A 642 2.30 16.73 11.03
C MET A 642 3.77 17.16 10.82
N LEU A 643 4.18 18.23 11.48
CA LEU A 643 5.57 18.68 11.53
C LEU A 643 6.14 18.26 12.87
N MET A 644 7.25 17.51 12.86
CA MET A 644 7.86 16.99 14.09
C MET A 644 8.21 18.10 15.08
N PRO A 645 8.26 17.81 16.40
CA PRO A 645 8.47 18.84 17.39
C PRO A 645 9.84 19.50 17.24
N GLN A 646 9.87 20.82 17.12
CA GLN A 646 11.12 21.56 17.01
C GLN A 646 11.57 22.02 18.40
N LYS A 647 12.86 21.81 18.71
CA LYS A 647 13.43 22.15 20.02
C LYS A 647 14.49 23.23 19.87
N ALA A 648 14.52 24.22 20.76
CA ALA A 648 15.59 25.21 20.82
C ALA A 648 16.97 24.50 20.91
N PRO A 649 18.01 24.97 20.20
CA PRO A 649 18.11 26.23 19.46
C PRO A 649 17.57 26.18 18.00
N TYR A 650 16.74 25.20 17.66
CA TYR A 650 16.08 25.05 16.34
C TYR A 650 17.05 24.83 15.18
N THR A 651 18.19 24.17 15.44
CA THR A 651 19.22 23.88 14.44
C THR A 651 19.07 22.51 13.77
N ALA A 652 18.25 21.63 14.34
CA ALA A 652 17.95 20.34 13.71
C ALA A 652 17.09 20.55 12.45
N PRO A 653 17.28 19.75 11.39
CA PRO A 653 16.38 19.75 10.24
C PRO A 653 14.93 19.55 10.67
N LEU A 654 14.01 20.26 10.03
CA LEU A 654 12.58 20.04 10.25
C LEU A 654 12.17 18.74 9.56
N GLU A 655 11.63 17.80 10.31
CA GLU A 655 11.03 16.58 9.79
C GLU A 655 9.53 16.79 9.52
N VAL A 656 9.08 16.32 8.36
CA VAL A 656 7.67 16.23 7.98
C VAL A 656 7.24 14.78 8.11
N LEU A 657 6.16 14.54 8.85
CA LEU A 657 5.52 13.24 9.06
C LEU A 657 4.20 13.19 8.31
N VAL A 658 3.99 12.17 7.49
CA VAL A 658 2.70 11.93 6.81
C VAL A 658 2.24 10.52 7.09
N CYS A 659 1.05 10.35 7.66
CA CYS A 659 0.52 9.06 8.10
C CYS A 659 -0.78 8.68 7.40
N GLY A 660 -0.92 7.39 7.08
CA GLY A 660 -2.16 6.85 6.51
C GLY A 660 -2.50 7.40 5.14
N GLY A 661 -3.72 7.17 4.66
CA GLY A 661 -4.09 7.39 3.28
C GLY A 661 -4.35 6.07 2.58
N THR A 662 -4.43 6.06 1.25
CA THR A 662 -4.87 4.88 0.51
C THR A 662 -4.25 4.79 -0.89
N THR A 663 -4.17 3.57 -1.41
CA THR A 663 -3.74 3.32 -2.80
C THR A 663 -4.74 3.92 -3.78
N ALA A 664 -4.23 4.33 -4.94
CA ALA A 664 -5.07 4.74 -6.04
C ALA A 664 -5.93 3.58 -6.57
N GLU A 665 -7.04 3.91 -7.22
CA GLU A 665 -7.87 2.91 -7.90
C GLU A 665 -7.08 2.14 -8.98
N PRO A 666 -7.37 0.83 -9.16
CA PRO A 666 -8.34 0.03 -8.41
C PRO A 666 -7.80 -0.37 -7.02
N GLY A 667 -8.62 -0.26 -5.97
CA GLY A 667 -8.36 -0.93 -4.69
C GLY A 667 -8.70 -0.12 -3.45
N ASN A 668 -8.36 1.18 -3.42
CA ASN A 668 -8.44 2.02 -2.21
C ASN A 668 -8.02 1.25 -0.94
N GLU A 669 -6.83 0.63 -1.00
CA GLU A 669 -6.28 -0.08 0.13
C GLU A 669 -5.62 0.89 1.09
N ALA A 670 -6.17 0.99 2.30
CA ALA A 670 -5.65 1.92 3.29
C ALA A 670 -4.24 1.51 3.72
N LEU A 671 -3.40 2.51 3.95
CA LEU A 671 -2.00 2.32 4.25
C LEU A 671 -1.79 2.09 5.74
N ASP A 672 -0.86 1.21 6.08
CA ASP A 672 -0.42 0.92 7.45
C ASP A 672 0.94 1.55 7.75
N ASN A 673 1.25 2.69 7.14
CA ASN A 673 2.53 3.35 7.37
C ASN A 673 2.43 4.87 7.49
N CYS A 674 3.44 5.42 8.15
CA CYS A 674 3.84 6.80 8.09
C CYS A 674 5.14 6.93 7.32
N VAL A 675 5.31 8.08 6.67
CA VAL A 675 6.52 8.43 5.92
C VAL A 675 7.10 9.73 6.45
N ILE A 676 8.42 9.77 6.62
CA ILE A 676 9.15 10.88 7.22
C ILE A 676 10.20 11.38 6.24
N ILE A 677 10.31 12.70 6.08
CA ILE A 677 11.39 13.32 5.32
C ILE A 677 11.90 14.55 6.06
N GLU A 678 13.19 14.86 5.90
CA GLU A 678 13.79 16.15 6.26
C GLU A 678 13.93 17.00 4.98
N PRO A 679 12.95 17.85 4.61
CA PRO A 679 12.91 18.43 3.27
C PRO A 679 14.15 19.25 2.93
N ASP A 680 14.69 20.02 3.87
CA ASP A 680 15.83 20.92 3.65
C ASP A 680 17.17 20.17 3.47
N THR A 681 17.27 18.93 3.96
CA THR A 681 18.50 18.11 3.86
C THR A 681 18.82 17.78 2.39
N PRO A 682 20.02 18.10 1.87
CA PRO A 682 20.40 17.76 0.50
C PRO A 682 20.34 16.25 0.24
N GLY A 683 19.60 15.84 -0.79
CA GLY A 683 19.42 14.42 -1.12
C GLY A 683 18.57 13.64 -0.10
N ALA A 684 17.69 14.34 0.62
CA ALA A 684 16.74 13.74 1.56
C ALA A 684 15.98 12.56 0.95
N LYS A 685 15.77 11.53 1.76
CA LYS A 685 15.02 10.32 1.41
C LYS A 685 13.87 10.13 2.38
N TRP A 686 12.82 9.48 1.90
CA TRP A 686 11.72 9.06 2.75
C TRP A 686 12.13 7.87 3.63
N THR A 687 11.91 8.00 4.92
CA THR A 687 11.92 6.92 5.90
C THR A 687 10.50 6.41 6.07
N ILE A 688 10.31 5.09 6.11
CA ILE A 688 9.01 4.44 6.30
C ILE A 688 8.97 3.88 7.72
N GLU A 689 7.83 4.04 8.39
CA GLU A 689 7.56 3.47 9.70
C GLU A 689 6.14 2.89 9.69
N ARG A 690 5.95 1.66 10.18
CA ARG A 690 4.62 1.06 10.16
C ARG A 690 3.72 1.59 11.29
N MET A 691 2.43 1.52 11.04
CA MET A 691 1.35 1.74 11.98
C MET A 691 0.76 0.38 12.40
N PRO A 692 0.19 0.27 13.62
CA PRO A 692 -0.42 -0.98 14.10
C PRO A 692 -1.73 -1.35 13.38
N SER A 693 -2.24 -0.48 12.49
CA SER A 693 -3.47 -0.68 11.72
C SER A 693 -3.41 0.09 10.40
N LYS A 694 -3.91 -0.49 9.30
CA LYS A 694 -4.24 0.24 8.05
C LYS A 694 -5.22 1.38 8.38
N ARG A 695 -4.95 2.61 7.91
CA ARG A 695 -5.76 3.78 8.25
C ARG A 695 -5.82 4.82 7.13
N VAL A 696 -7.01 5.04 6.59
CA VAL A 696 -7.38 6.17 5.72
C VAL A 696 -8.26 7.15 6.50
N MET A 697 -8.19 8.44 6.16
CA MET A 697 -8.81 9.53 6.91
C MET A 697 -8.42 9.59 8.41
N PRO A 698 -7.16 9.35 8.79
CA PRO A 698 -6.73 9.59 10.16
C PRO A 698 -6.85 11.08 10.52
N THR A 699 -7.06 11.36 11.80
CA THR A 699 -6.83 12.68 12.38
C THR A 699 -5.63 12.61 13.31
N MET A 700 -4.66 13.52 13.14
CA MET A 700 -3.51 13.66 14.03
C MET A 700 -3.56 14.94 14.85
N ILE A 701 -3.37 14.81 16.16
CA ILE A 701 -3.44 15.92 17.13
C ILE A 701 -2.13 16.00 17.88
N ALA A 702 -1.52 17.19 17.91
CA ALA A 702 -0.33 17.43 18.69
C ALA A 702 -0.63 17.61 20.18
N LEU A 703 0.17 16.98 21.05
CA LEU A 703 0.02 17.06 22.50
C LEU A 703 1.14 17.91 23.14
N PRO A 704 0.91 18.52 24.31
CA PRO A 704 1.86 19.43 24.96
C PRO A 704 3.22 18.83 25.29
N ASP A 705 3.31 17.51 25.44
CA ASP A 705 4.55 16.78 25.76
C ASP A 705 5.38 16.43 24.51
N GLY A 706 4.86 16.68 23.31
CA GLY A 706 5.53 16.45 22.04
C GLY A 706 5.12 15.15 21.34
N ARG A 707 4.23 14.36 21.94
CA ARG A 707 3.65 13.18 21.29
C ARG A 707 2.47 13.58 20.39
N TYR A 708 2.13 12.71 19.43
CA TYR A 708 0.96 12.89 18.56
C TYR A 708 -0.07 11.79 18.78
N LEU A 709 -1.32 12.20 18.97
CA LEU A 709 -2.45 11.28 19.04
C LEU A 709 -3.00 11.06 17.62
N ILE A 710 -3.11 9.80 17.20
CA ILE A 710 -3.74 9.39 15.94
C ILE A 710 -5.08 8.73 16.28
N VAL A 711 -6.18 9.28 15.76
CA VAL A 711 -7.55 8.79 15.96
C VAL A 711 -8.32 8.75 14.65
N ASN A 712 -9.55 8.23 14.70
CA ASN A 712 -10.51 8.21 13.59
C ASN A 712 -10.03 7.42 12.35
N GLY A 713 -10.87 7.38 11.32
CA GLY A 713 -10.57 6.81 10.02
C GLY A 713 -11.02 5.37 9.85
N ALA A 714 -10.66 4.80 8.70
CA ALA A 714 -11.17 3.53 8.20
C ALA A 714 -10.01 2.61 7.77
N LYS A 715 -10.22 1.29 7.72
CA LYS A 715 -9.19 0.33 7.27
C LYS A 715 -9.26 0.04 5.77
N VAL A 716 -10.34 0.45 5.09
CA VAL A 716 -10.49 0.33 3.64
C VAL A 716 -11.20 1.55 3.05
N GLY A 717 -10.95 1.83 1.78
CA GLY A 717 -11.62 2.87 1.03
C GLY A 717 -10.88 4.21 1.05
N ARG A 718 -11.64 5.29 0.86
CA ARG A 718 -11.12 6.66 0.73
C ARG A 718 -12.10 7.71 1.30
N GLY A 719 -11.65 8.95 1.39
CA GLY A 719 -12.48 10.11 1.72
C GLY A 719 -13.60 10.35 0.72
N GLY A 720 -14.77 10.73 1.25
CA GLY A 720 -16.01 10.95 0.50
C GLY A 720 -17.18 10.13 1.04
N PHE A 721 -18.37 10.46 0.57
CA PHE A 721 -19.63 9.86 1.03
C PHE A 721 -19.79 8.41 0.57
N GLY A 722 -19.92 7.47 1.51
CA GLY A 722 -20.11 6.04 1.21
C GLY A 722 -18.90 5.33 0.64
N LEU A 723 -17.69 5.92 0.73
CA LEU A 723 -16.49 5.41 0.04
C LEU A 723 -15.49 4.69 0.94
N ALA A 724 -15.81 4.48 2.22
CA ALA A 724 -14.93 3.83 3.19
C ALA A 724 -15.69 2.89 4.14
N ASP A 725 -14.96 1.93 4.71
CA ASP A 725 -15.51 0.92 5.62
C ASP A 725 -14.46 0.39 6.60
N ASP A 726 -14.90 -0.45 7.54
CA ASP A 726 -14.09 -1.05 8.60
C ASP A 726 -13.43 0.04 9.45
N SER A 727 -14.24 0.73 10.25
CA SER A 727 -13.80 1.83 11.09
C SER A 727 -12.64 1.46 12.01
N ASN A 728 -11.65 2.34 12.13
CA ASN A 728 -10.65 2.25 13.18
C ASN A 728 -11.22 2.79 14.50
N LEU A 729 -11.27 1.92 15.52
CA LEU A 729 -11.79 2.26 16.84
C LEU A 729 -10.70 2.55 17.87
N ASN A 730 -9.46 2.11 17.65
CA ASN A 730 -8.36 2.36 18.56
C ASN A 730 -7.70 3.71 18.29
N ALA A 731 -7.33 4.40 19.36
CA ALA A 731 -6.34 5.46 19.30
C ALA A 731 -4.91 4.86 19.19
N VAL A 732 -3.98 5.64 18.65
CA VAL A 732 -2.55 5.32 18.61
C VAL A 732 -1.78 6.55 19.08
N MET A 733 -0.85 6.38 20.02
CA MET A 733 0.14 7.40 20.35
C MET A 733 1.36 7.22 19.45
N TYR A 734 1.79 8.32 18.83
CA TYR A 734 3.09 8.47 18.20
C TYR A 734 4.04 9.24 19.12
N ASP A 735 5.16 8.66 19.51
CA ASP A 735 6.20 9.31 20.30
C ASP A 735 7.47 9.52 19.47
N PRO A 736 7.72 10.75 18.96
CA PRO A 736 8.90 11.06 18.15
C PRO A 736 10.23 10.84 18.89
N GLU A 737 10.23 10.80 20.23
CA GLU A 737 11.45 10.63 21.03
C GLU A 737 11.90 9.16 21.14
N GLN A 738 11.04 8.19 20.78
CA GLN A 738 11.43 6.78 20.74
C GLN A 738 12.28 6.45 19.49
N PRO A 739 13.06 5.35 19.51
CA PRO A 739 13.74 4.85 18.33
C PRO A 739 12.76 4.56 17.18
N LEU A 740 13.22 4.78 15.94
CA LEU A 740 12.47 4.43 14.74
C LEU A 740 12.02 2.95 14.80
N GLY A 741 10.77 2.69 14.43
CA GLY A 741 10.13 1.38 14.53
C GLY A 741 9.52 1.09 15.92
N GLN A 742 9.70 1.96 16.91
CA GLN A 742 9.17 1.80 18.29
C GLN A 742 8.31 2.98 18.75
N ARG A 743 7.94 3.86 17.82
CA ARG A 743 7.24 5.13 18.13
C ARG A 743 5.74 4.98 18.30
N MET A 744 5.17 3.79 18.02
CA MET A 744 3.73 3.56 17.98
C MET A 744 3.24 2.77 19.19
N THR A 745 2.31 3.36 19.96
CA THR A 745 1.63 2.69 21.08
C THR A 745 0.13 2.64 20.83
N VAL A 746 -0.47 1.45 20.80
CA VAL A 746 -1.93 1.26 20.75
C VAL A 746 -2.53 1.65 22.09
N LEU A 747 -3.55 2.50 22.05
CA LEU A 747 -4.23 3.10 23.20
C LEU A 747 -5.66 2.55 23.36
N ALA A 748 -6.48 3.24 24.16
CA ALA A 748 -7.89 2.91 24.36
C ALA A 748 -8.70 2.90 23.04
N ASN A 749 -9.83 2.19 23.08
CA ASN A 749 -10.79 2.13 21.97
C ASN A 749 -12.02 2.98 22.28
N THR A 750 -12.55 3.66 21.25
CA THR A 750 -13.91 4.21 21.27
C THR A 750 -14.93 3.16 20.81
N THR A 751 -16.20 3.41 21.06
CA THR A 751 -17.34 2.67 20.48
C THR A 751 -18.00 3.43 19.32
N ILE A 752 -17.49 4.62 19.00
CA ILE A 752 -18.02 5.52 17.99
C ILE A 752 -17.14 5.43 16.73
N ALA A 753 -17.74 4.99 15.63
CA ALA A 753 -17.07 4.99 14.34
C ALA A 753 -17.00 6.43 13.79
N ARG A 754 -15.79 6.98 13.69
CA ARG A 754 -15.54 8.31 13.11
C ARG A 754 -14.80 8.15 11.79
N MET A 755 -15.54 8.35 10.71
CA MET A 755 -15.14 8.10 9.32
C MET A 755 -14.84 9.45 8.63
N TYR A 756 -15.35 9.65 7.42
CA TYR A 756 -15.21 10.92 6.72
C TYR A 756 -15.83 12.10 7.52
N HIS A 757 -15.21 13.28 7.46
CA HIS A 757 -15.54 14.47 8.25
C HIS A 757 -15.46 14.32 9.77
N SER A 758 -14.47 13.58 10.27
CA SER A 758 -14.15 13.53 11.69
C SER A 758 -12.96 14.42 12.03
N GLU A 759 -13.01 15.12 13.16
CA GLU A 759 -12.01 16.10 13.56
C GLU A 759 -11.50 15.89 15.00
N GLY A 760 -10.38 16.54 15.32
CA GLY A 760 -9.73 16.47 16.62
C GLY A 760 -8.92 17.72 16.92
N VAL A 761 -9.12 18.31 18.10
CA VAL A 761 -8.41 19.53 18.53
C VAL A 761 -7.93 19.43 19.97
N LEU A 762 -6.73 19.96 20.25
CA LEU A 762 -6.18 20.06 21.60
C LEU A 762 -6.86 21.23 22.35
N LEU A 763 -7.39 20.95 23.53
CA LEU A 763 -7.97 21.96 24.42
C LEU A 763 -6.93 22.54 25.37
N SER A 764 -7.22 23.73 25.89
CA SER A 764 -6.30 24.44 26.80
C SER A 764 -6.16 23.77 28.17
N ASP A 765 -6.98 22.77 28.51
CA ASP A 765 -6.80 21.94 29.71
C ASP A 765 -5.96 20.67 29.47
N GLY A 766 -5.48 20.46 28.24
CA GLY A 766 -4.67 19.31 27.84
C GLY A 766 -5.49 18.10 27.37
N LYS A 767 -6.83 18.15 27.35
CA LYS A 767 -7.64 17.10 26.73
C LYS A 767 -7.67 17.28 25.20
N VAL A 768 -8.04 16.22 24.49
CA VAL A 768 -8.35 16.31 23.05
C VAL A 768 -9.85 16.19 22.88
N LEU A 769 -10.47 17.16 22.21
CA LEU A 769 -11.87 17.08 21.80
C LEU A 769 -11.97 16.44 20.43
N ILE A 770 -12.77 15.39 20.32
CA ILE A 770 -13.03 14.64 19.09
C ILE A 770 -14.47 14.87 18.67
N SER A 771 -14.66 15.28 17.42
CA SER A 771 -15.94 15.70 16.88
C SER A 771 -16.23 15.09 15.52
N GLY A 772 -17.50 15.14 15.12
CA GLY A 772 -17.96 14.76 13.80
C GLY A 772 -18.03 13.26 13.54
N SER A 773 -18.82 12.94 12.54
CA SER A 773 -18.44 12.32 11.27
C SER A 773 -19.70 12.30 10.39
N ASP A 774 -19.57 12.62 9.10
CA ASP A 774 -20.67 12.61 8.11
C ASP A 774 -20.33 11.65 6.94
N PRO A 775 -20.34 10.32 7.17
CA PRO A 775 -19.99 9.36 6.12
C PRO A 775 -21.04 9.21 5.02
N GLN A 776 -22.29 9.60 5.27
CA GLN A 776 -23.45 9.44 4.37
C GLN A 776 -23.57 8.05 3.71
N ASP A 777 -23.43 6.99 4.49
CA ASP A 777 -23.43 5.60 4.01
C ASP A 777 -24.62 4.79 4.52
N GLU A 778 -25.81 5.40 4.40
CA GLU A 778 -27.16 4.92 4.76
C GLU A 778 -27.21 3.60 5.56
N GLY A 779 -27.36 3.73 6.88
CA GLY A 779 -27.63 2.59 7.76
C GLY A 779 -26.40 1.80 8.22
N LYS A 780 -25.19 2.21 7.81
CA LYS A 780 -23.94 1.56 8.21
C LYS A 780 -23.20 2.30 9.31
N HIS A 781 -22.79 3.54 9.05
CA HIS A 781 -22.17 4.43 10.04
C HIS A 781 -23.07 5.66 10.21
N PRO A 782 -23.63 5.91 11.41
CA PRO A 782 -24.50 7.07 11.61
C PRO A 782 -23.70 8.37 11.53
N GLN A 783 -24.38 9.46 11.14
CA GLN A 783 -23.84 10.80 11.35
C GLN A 783 -23.60 11.05 12.84
N GLU A 784 -22.44 11.62 13.17
CA GLU A 784 -21.97 11.66 14.54
C GLU A 784 -21.95 13.08 15.12
N TYR A 785 -23.00 13.38 15.89
CA TYR A 785 -23.18 14.62 16.66
C TYR A 785 -22.52 14.55 18.03
N ARG A 786 -22.20 13.35 18.53
CA ARG A 786 -21.60 13.15 19.85
C ARG A 786 -20.15 13.62 19.84
N LEU A 787 -19.81 14.32 20.90
CA LEU A 787 -18.47 14.77 21.21
C LEU A 787 -17.86 13.85 22.25
N GLU A 788 -16.63 13.43 22.00
CA GLU A 788 -15.82 12.69 22.97
C GLU A 788 -14.60 13.51 23.36
N TYR A 789 -14.21 13.43 24.62
CA TYR A 789 -12.84 13.72 24.98
C TYR A 789 -12.01 12.46 24.85
N PHE A 790 -10.81 12.60 24.30
CA PHE A 790 -9.72 11.72 24.67
C PHE A 790 -8.91 12.39 25.78
N VAL A 791 -8.82 11.73 26.93
CA VAL A 791 -8.05 12.16 28.09
C VAL A 791 -6.71 11.42 28.07
N PRO A 792 -5.58 12.10 27.77
CA PRO A 792 -4.28 11.43 27.71
C PRO A 792 -3.79 10.94 29.07
N ASP A 793 -2.88 9.98 29.04
CA ASP A 793 -2.23 9.37 30.20
C ASP A 793 -1.65 10.38 31.20
N TYR A 794 -1.11 11.50 30.71
CA TYR A 794 -0.56 12.55 31.57
C TYR A 794 -1.61 13.22 32.47
N LEU A 795 -2.90 13.22 32.11
CA LEU A 795 -3.99 13.71 32.97
C LEU A 795 -4.56 12.61 33.87
N LEU A 796 -4.40 11.34 33.51
CA LEU A 796 -4.94 10.20 34.26
C LEU A 796 -3.97 9.62 35.30
N SER A 797 -2.71 10.06 35.29
CA SER A 797 -1.67 9.63 36.24
C SER A 797 -1.98 9.98 37.71
N GLY A 798 -2.89 10.93 37.95
CA GLY A 798 -3.17 11.51 39.27
C GLY A 798 -2.20 12.62 39.69
N ALA A 799 -1.23 12.97 38.84
CA ALA A 799 -0.38 14.13 39.04
C ALA A 799 -1.21 15.43 38.98
N THR A 800 -0.85 16.40 39.82
CA THR A 800 -1.51 17.71 39.81
C THR A 800 -0.93 18.54 38.67
N GLN A 801 -1.79 19.10 37.81
CA GLN A 801 -1.35 20.00 36.75
C GLN A 801 -0.64 21.23 37.34
N PRO A 802 0.53 21.63 36.81
CA PRO A 802 1.19 22.85 37.25
C PRO A 802 0.37 24.09 36.87
N GLU A 803 0.57 25.19 37.60
CA GLU A 803 -0.05 26.48 37.31
C GLU A 803 1.03 27.53 37.14
N PHE A 804 0.80 28.43 36.19
CA PHE A 804 1.70 29.54 35.93
C PHE A 804 0.91 30.78 35.50
N ALA A 805 1.55 31.94 35.64
CA ALA A 805 1.04 33.21 35.16
C ALA A 805 2.05 33.89 34.24
N ILE A 806 1.55 34.50 33.18
CA ILE A 806 2.33 35.35 32.28
C ILE A 806 1.52 36.60 31.92
N GLU A 807 2.13 37.76 32.06
CA GLU A 807 1.48 39.05 31.76
C GLU A 807 1.71 39.45 30.29
N ASP A 808 2.94 39.30 29.79
CA ASP A 808 3.27 39.64 28.41
C ASP A 808 2.97 38.47 27.47
N ARG A 809 1.96 38.66 26.64
CA ARG A 809 1.40 37.65 25.73
C ARG A 809 1.63 38.01 24.26
N ASP A 810 2.40 39.06 23.94
CA ASP A 810 2.66 39.49 22.57
C ASP A 810 4.17 39.54 22.30
N TRP A 811 4.68 38.45 21.73
CA TRP A 811 6.10 38.15 21.68
C TRP A 811 6.73 38.51 20.33
N ALA A 812 7.81 39.27 20.39
CA ALA A 812 8.75 39.47 19.30
C ALA A 812 9.74 38.30 19.22
N TYR A 813 10.17 37.98 18.00
CA TYR A 813 11.13 36.90 17.76
C TYR A 813 12.47 37.12 18.48
N GLY A 814 13.03 36.02 19.01
CA GLY A 814 14.32 36.00 19.69
C GLY A 814 14.40 36.84 20.98
N GLN A 815 13.28 37.37 21.47
CA GLN A 815 13.21 38.05 22.76
C GLN A 815 12.85 37.07 23.88
N SER A 816 13.06 37.50 25.12
CA SER A 816 12.77 36.70 26.30
C SER A 816 11.63 37.30 27.12
N TYR A 817 10.76 36.43 27.63
CA TYR A 817 9.55 36.78 28.36
C TYR A 817 9.51 36.08 29.71
N THR A 818 9.03 36.79 30.73
CA THR A 818 8.99 36.26 32.09
C THR A 818 7.61 35.69 32.42
N PHE A 819 7.61 34.48 32.96
CA PHE A 819 6.43 33.86 33.56
C PHE A 819 6.75 33.43 35.00
N THR A 820 5.72 33.29 35.83
CA THR A 820 5.87 32.89 37.23
C THR A 820 5.10 31.61 37.49
N LEU A 821 5.77 30.62 38.09
CA LEU A 821 5.12 29.43 38.61
C LEU A 821 4.28 29.81 39.84
N THR A 822 2.98 29.53 39.79
CA THR A 822 2.04 29.80 40.88
C THR A 822 1.74 28.55 41.71
N SER A 823 2.09 27.37 41.22
CA SER A 823 2.06 26.11 41.96
C SER A 823 3.47 25.57 42.23
N THR A 824 3.55 24.53 43.07
CA THR A 824 4.79 23.78 43.30
C THR A 824 4.87 22.62 42.32
N LEU A 825 6.02 22.46 41.67
CA LEU A 825 6.31 21.33 40.79
C LEU A 825 6.60 20.08 41.63
N THR A 826 5.88 19.00 41.38
CA THR A 826 5.99 17.70 42.02
C THR A 826 7.21 16.93 41.52
N GLU A 827 7.44 16.90 40.21
CA GLU A 827 8.62 16.26 39.60
C GLU A 827 9.86 17.16 39.69
N GLY A 828 9.66 18.44 40.03
CA GLY A 828 10.70 19.42 40.31
C GLY A 828 11.22 20.13 39.06
N ALA A 829 11.84 21.29 39.27
CA ALA A 829 12.24 22.20 38.19
C ALA A 829 13.21 21.61 37.15
N ALA A 830 13.94 20.54 37.49
CA ALA A 830 14.84 19.85 36.56
C ALA A 830 14.11 19.04 35.47
N ASN A 831 12.86 18.63 35.75
CA ASN A 831 12.00 17.89 34.83
C ASN A 831 10.96 18.80 34.14
N MET A 832 11.06 20.12 34.35
CA MET A 832 10.14 21.06 33.75
C MET A 832 10.39 21.18 32.24
N ARG A 833 9.32 21.29 31.46
CA ARG A 833 9.38 21.70 30.05
C ARG A 833 8.44 22.87 29.82
N VAL A 834 8.70 23.63 28.77
CA VAL A 834 7.75 24.60 28.21
C VAL A 834 7.45 24.14 26.79
N SER A 835 6.18 24.13 26.40
CA SER A 835 5.78 23.85 25.03
C SER A 835 4.87 24.94 24.49
N LEU A 836 4.93 25.11 23.16
CA LEU A 836 4.13 26.06 22.40
C LEU A 836 3.43 25.28 21.28
N MET A 837 2.10 25.24 21.33
CA MET A 837 1.26 24.57 20.35
C MET A 837 0.56 25.63 19.51
N ALA A 838 0.86 25.71 18.21
CA ALA A 838 0.22 26.72 17.35
C ALA A 838 -1.29 26.51 17.29
N SER A 839 -2.03 27.59 17.11
CA SER A 839 -3.44 27.54 16.74
C SER A 839 -3.60 26.82 15.40
N ILE A 840 -4.67 26.04 15.29
CA ILE A 840 -4.97 25.21 14.13
C ILE A 840 -6.42 25.34 13.69
N GLY A 841 -6.70 24.92 12.46
CA GLY A 841 -8.01 24.36 12.12
C GLY A 841 -7.88 22.93 11.62
N SER A 842 -8.75 22.07 12.12
CA SER A 842 -8.87 20.66 11.76
C SER A 842 -10.05 20.51 10.80
N THR A 843 -9.79 19.97 9.61
CA THR A 843 -10.84 19.48 8.71
C THR A 843 -10.30 18.36 7.83
N HIS A 844 -11.08 17.33 7.51
CA HIS A 844 -10.72 16.29 6.52
C HIS A 844 -9.37 15.60 6.77
N GLY A 845 -8.98 15.42 8.04
CA GLY A 845 -7.66 14.88 8.39
C GLY A 845 -6.49 15.82 8.07
N ILE A 846 -6.77 17.12 7.88
CA ILE A 846 -5.80 18.18 7.62
C ILE A 846 -5.78 19.12 8.82
N THR A 847 -4.58 19.39 9.32
CA THR A 847 -4.35 20.29 10.46
C THR A 847 -3.58 21.52 9.98
N MET A 848 -4.31 22.56 9.59
CA MET A 848 -3.72 23.79 9.05
C MET A 848 -3.09 24.63 10.16
N GLY A 849 -1.89 25.15 9.94
CA GLY A 849 -1.19 26.04 10.88
C GLY A 849 -0.36 25.33 11.97
N GLN A 850 -0.36 24.00 12.03
CA GLN A 850 0.28 23.27 13.14
C GLN A 850 1.80 23.49 13.25
N ARG A 851 2.23 23.71 14.50
CA ARG A 851 3.62 23.74 14.97
C ARG A 851 3.63 23.25 16.41
N THR A 852 4.60 22.39 16.73
CA THR A 852 4.91 21.98 18.11
C THR A 852 6.33 22.42 18.41
N MET A 853 6.51 23.30 19.40
CA MET A 853 7.82 23.85 19.73
C MET A 853 8.16 23.75 21.21
N PHE A 854 9.43 23.50 21.51
CA PHE A 854 10.00 23.51 22.85
C PHE A 854 11.08 24.60 22.94
N PRO A 855 10.76 25.78 23.47
CA PRO A 855 11.71 26.88 23.62
C PRO A 855 12.76 26.63 24.72
N SER A 856 13.87 27.38 24.66
CA SER A 856 14.79 27.53 25.78
C SER A 856 14.10 28.31 26.89
N PHE A 857 14.35 27.90 28.13
CA PHE A 857 13.91 28.65 29.30
C PHE A 857 14.91 28.49 30.44
N SER A 858 14.81 29.36 31.44
CA SER A 858 15.57 29.25 32.69
C SER A 858 14.74 29.78 33.86
N CYS A 859 14.96 29.26 35.07
CA CYS A 859 14.21 29.66 36.26
C CYS A 859 15.15 30.06 37.40
N SER A 860 14.74 31.07 38.17
CA SER A 860 15.32 31.46 39.45
C SER A 860 14.22 31.51 40.50
N GLY A 861 14.15 30.45 41.32
CA GLY A 861 12.99 30.24 42.19
C GLY A 861 11.74 29.96 41.36
N THR A 862 10.65 30.69 41.62
CA THR A 862 9.38 30.57 40.88
C THR A 862 9.33 31.46 39.63
N THR A 863 10.28 32.37 39.44
CA THR A 863 10.33 33.25 38.28
C THR A 863 11.15 32.59 37.18
N CYS A 864 10.54 32.42 36.02
CA CYS A 864 11.14 31.80 34.86
C CYS A 864 11.14 32.76 33.67
N THR A 865 12.11 32.58 32.78
CA THR A 865 12.25 33.33 31.55
C THR A 865 12.30 32.34 30.39
N VAL A 866 11.40 32.51 29.42
CA VAL A 866 11.32 31.72 28.17
C VAL A 866 11.77 32.58 27.00
N GLU A 867 12.46 31.98 26.03
CA GLU A 867 12.89 32.64 24.80
C GLU A 867 11.91 32.32 23.65
N ALA A 868 11.41 33.35 22.97
CA ALA A 868 10.60 33.19 21.78
C ALA A 868 11.43 32.58 20.63
N PRO A 869 10.80 31.82 19.70
CA PRO A 869 11.46 31.34 18.49
C PRO A 869 12.22 32.46 17.75
N PRO A 870 13.30 32.12 17.01
CA PRO A 870 14.24 33.12 16.54
C PRO A 870 13.75 33.96 15.35
N ASN A 871 12.81 33.44 14.54
CA ASN A 871 12.31 34.12 13.34
C ASN A 871 11.06 33.45 12.76
N ALA A 872 10.48 34.07 11.73
CA ALA A 872 9.28 33.64 11.03
C ALA A 872 9.44 32.38 10.15
N PHE A 873 10.66 31.92 9.86
CA PHE A 873 10.88 30.68 9.12
C PHE A 873 10.78 29.45 10.03
N ILE A 874 11.19 29.60 11.29
CA ILE A 874 10.98 28.58 12.32
C ILE A 874 9.53 28.59 12.81
N SER A 875 8.99 29.79 13.05
CA SER A 875 7.67 29.98 13.65
C SER A 875 6.94 31.09 12.90
N PRO A 876 6.21 30.79 11.80
CA PRO A 876 5.38 31.78 11.13
C PRO A 876 4.47 32.51 12.14
N PRO A 877 4.11 33.79 11.90
CA PRO A 877 3.29 34.54 12.84
C PRO A 877 2.00 33.80 13.19
N SER A 878 1.75 33.59 14.49
CA SER A 878 0.57 32.86 14.95
C SER A 878 0.32 33.07 16.45
N TRP A 879 -0.83 32.58 16.92
CA TRP A 879 -1.14 32.37 18.32
C TRP A 879 -0.76 30.95 18.75
N TYR A 880 -0.26 30.81 19.97
CA TYR A 880 0.21 29.56 20.54
C TYR A 880 -0.39 29.33 21.91
N GLN A 881 -0.91 28.13 22.17
CA GLN A 881 -1.13 27.66 23.54
C GLN A 881 0.24 27.39 24.18
N MET A 882 0.60 28.18 25.19
CA MET A 882 1.79 27.94 26.00
C MET A 882 1.44 27.05 27.17
N PHE A 883 2.11 25.91 27.29
CA PHE A 883 2.02 25.01 28.43
C PHE A 883 3.33 24.99 29.22
N VAL A 884 3.23 24.89 30.54
CA VAL A 884 4.33 24.48 31.42
C VAL A 884 4.08 23.04 31.83
N LEU A 885 5.06 22.17 31.69
CA LEU A 885 4.94 20.76 32.04
C LEU A 885 5.77 20.45 33.28
N ASP A 886 5.20 19.67 34.20
CA ASP A 886 5.87 19.04 35.33
C ASP A 886 6.05 17.54 35.03
N GLY A 887 7.24 17.16 34.57
CA GLY A 887 7.41 15.88 33.89
C GLY A 887 6.54 15.84 32.61
N PRO A 888 5.67 14.82 32.43
CA PRO A 888 4.73 14.77 31.30
C PRO A 888 3.45 15.58 31.52
N THR A 889 3.15 16.03 32.74
CA THR A 889 1.86 16.62 33.12
C THR A 889 1.79 18.10 32.72
N PRO A 890 0.93 18.50 31.77
CA PRO A 890 0.83 19.89 31.35
C PRO A 890 -0.04 20.72 32.29
N SER A 891 0.26 22.02 32.38
CA SER A 891 -0.62 23.03 32.95
C SER A 891 -1.90 23.20 32.14
N HIS A 892 -2.80 24.07 32.59
CA HIS A 892 -3.68 24.74 31.65
C HIS A 892 -2.85 25.70 30.78
N ALA A 893 -3.19 25.84 29.50
CA ALA A 893 -2.49 26.73 28.60
C ALA A 893 -2.84 28.20 28.83
N ILE A 894 -1.91 29.08 28.47
CA ILE A 894 -2.19 30.50 28.24
C ILE A 894 -1.80 30.82 26.79
N TRP A 895 -2.71 31.44 26.04
CA TRP A 895 -2.41 31.84 24.66
C TRP A 895 -1.38 32.97 24.61
N VAL A 896 -0.33 32.82 23.81
CA VAL A 896 0.67 33.85 23.50
C VAL A 896 0.78 34.03 21.99
N ARG A 897 0.91 35.27 21.54
CA ARG A 897 1.09 35.62 20.14
C ARG A 897 2.58 35.73 19.85
N ILE A 898 3.05 35.16 18.74
CA ILE A 898 4.46 35.20 18.36
C ILE A 898 4.59 35.76 16.95
N GLY A 899 5.47 36.73 16.78
CA GLY A 899 5.78 37.33 15.47
C GLY A 899 4.92 38.54 15.09
N GLY A 900 3.92 38.88 15.91
CA GLY A 900 3.03 40.01 15.68
C GLY A 900 2.14 39.82 14.44
N ASP A 901 1.79 40.92 13.79
CA ASP A 901 0.97 40.95 12.58
C ASP A 901 1.68 41.73 11.45
N PRO A 902 2.75 41.17 10.86
CA PRO A 902 3.59 41.91 9.90
C PRO A 902 2.89 42.23 8.57
N ALA A 903 1.80 41.53 8.24
CA ALA A 903 1.00 41.77 7.04
C ALA A 903 -0.20 42.70 7.29
N HIS A 904 -0.32 43.26 8.50
CA HIS A 904 -1.41 44.15 8.88
C HIS A 904 -2.80 43.53 8.69
N LEU A 905 -2.93 42.24 8.99
CA LEU A 905 -4.20 41.52 8.88
C LEU A 905 -5.28 42.13 9.76
N GLY A 906 -4.95 42.62 10.96
CA GLY A 906 -5.89 43.30 11.86
C GLY A 906 -6.46 44.61 11.32
N GLU A 907 -5.84 45.18 10.29
CA GLU A 907 -6.34 46.34 9.53
C GLU A 907 -7.08 45.92 8.25
N TRP A 908 -7.15 44.62 7.96
CA TRP A 908 -7.81 44.05 6.78
C TRP A 908 -9.02 43.16 7.14
N PRO A 909 -10.11 43.23 6.35
CA PRO A 909 -10.37 44.22 5.30
C PRO A 909 -10.93 45.54 5.87
N ASP A 910 -10.42 46.69 5.41
CA ASP A 910 -11.05 48.00 5.63
C ASP A 910 -12.19 48.21 4.61
N LEU A 911 -13.26 47.42 4.76
CA LEU A 911 -14.41 47.39 3.85
C LEU A 911 -15.73 47.47 4.63
N PRO A 912 -16.81 48.04 4.05
CA PRO A 912 -18.12 48.05 4.68
C PRO A 912 -18.60 46.64 5.04
N GLY A 913 -19.06 46.45 6.28
CA GLY A 913 -19.57 45.17 6.76
C GLY A 913 -18.51 44.27 7.41
N PHE A 914 -17.27 44.72 7.48
CA PHE A 914 -16.18 44.04 8.19
C PHE A 914 -15.62 44.92 9.30
N THR A 915 -15.25 44.30 10.42
CA THR A 915 -14.64 44.96 11.56
C THR A 915 -13.12 44.78 11.51
N THR A 916 -12.41 45.91 11.54
CA THR A 916 -10.96 45.94 11.70
C THR A 916 -10.61 46.06 13.19
N PRO A 917 -10.17 44.99 13.87
CA PRO A 917 -9.80 45.08 15.29
C PRO A 917 -8.55 45.93 15.54
N GLY A 918 -7.76 46.23 14.50
CA GLY A 918 -6.48 46.93 14.59
C GLY A 918 -5.29 46.00 14.86
N MET A 919 -4.09 46.61 14.96
CA MET A 919 -2.77 45.95 15.08
C MET A 919 -2.36 45.54 16.49
#